data_AF-A0A3B4UU52-F1
#
_entry.id   AF-A0A3B4UU52-F1
#
_cell.length_a   1.000
_cell.length_b   1.000
_cell.length_c   1.000
_cell.angle_alpha   90.00
_cell.angle_beta   90.00
_cell.angle_gamma   90.00
#
_symmetry.space_group_name_H-M   'P 1'
#
loop_
_entity.id
_entity.type
_entity.pdbx_description
1 polymer ?
#
loop_
_entity_poly.entity_id
_entity_poly.type
_entity_poly.pdbx_seq_one_letter_code
_entity_poly.pdbx_strand_id
1 'polypeptide(L)'
;MDSTRRFGKYRVEREVLDEQRLEEVTQRKTHSDTHPSVTEWLKDSSRCTVPKLKRSVLSSFPVLYWLPKYSVWDYGMPDLISGISVGIIHLPQGMAYALLASLPPVFGLYTSLYPALIYFFFGTSRHISIGTFTVLSIMVGSVTERLAPDANFKMNGTNITTEIDITARDSYRVQVAAATTVLGGLIQVVLGLVKFGFVGTYLSEPLVRAYTTAAAAHAVVAQLKYVFGVSPTRFSGPLSLVYTLKDVCSLLPQTHLPTVVVSAVSMVFLIAAKELNSFLSPKLPVPVPVELITIVAVTLISNYAHLNRNYTISVVGEIPCGLSPPSVPDMSIFGEVIGDAFALAIVGYAISISLGKTFALKHGYKVDSNQELVALGLSNVVGGFFQCYSVCPSMSRSLVQETTGGKTQMAGVASALIVLVTILKLGPLFQELPKAVLAVIVFVNLKGMFKQYADVVTLWRRNKIDLVVWLVTWVSTLLLNLDLGLAASITFALLTVIFRTQMPTYSVLGNVPGTELYLDIETHREAKEIAGVTIFRSSATVYFANAELYLEALKEKSGLDISKMIIYKRRQEAKQKRRERTAERRAKRQAKRERRAQRAAKQQQQVFSVEEEAGWRDTCMDGNVTDNEEQVWTERENGTVFVIPTSPRAPDGHCRWEYLKGGDPDCTSVGWMSELLQDGDTTTLGSSSEDTLSRDLERVSLGSLGKWTWDIHSIILDLSTANFIDTVAIKAMKNIFQDFSEIDVDIYMAGCQASVVEQLELGDFFNESITKRQLFASVHDAVLYCLNHRGATSFPRCESSVVSMIR
;
A
#
# COMPACT_ATOMS: atom_id res chain seq x y z
N MET A 1 28.49 -31.21 -36.35
CA MET A 1 27.13 -30.76 -36.74
C MET A 1 26.93 -29.38 -36.13
N ASP A 2 27.24 -28.32 -36.88
CA ASP A 2 27.19 -26.97 -36.35
C ASP A 2 25.76 -26.42 -36.35
N SER A 3 25.16 -26.35 -35.16
CA SER A 3 23.89 -25.66 -34.93
C SER A 3 24.11 -24.14 -34.88
N THR A 4 24.53 -23.54 -36.00
CA THR A 4 24.66 -22.09 -36.15
C THR A 4 23.28 -21.43 -36.02
N ARG A 5 22.95 -21.00 -34.80
CA ARG A 5 21.74 -20.22 -34.51
C ARG A 5 21.76 -18.95 -35.36
N ARG A 6 20.93 -18.90 -36.40
CA ARG A 6 20.65 -17.67 -37.16
C ARG A 6 19.88 -16.69 -36.27
N PHE A 7 20.62 -15.89 -35.51
CA PHE A 7 20.06 -14.71 -34.86
C PHE A 7 19.49 -13.78 -35.94
N GLY A 8 18.19 -13.48 -35.85
CA GLY A 8 17.55 -12.55 -36.79
C GLY A 8 18.10 -11.14 -36.59
N LYS A 9 18.45 -10.46 -37.69
CA LYS A 9 18.80 -9.04 -37.64
C LYS A 9 17.53 -8.22 -37.44
N TYR A 10 17.49 -7.42 -36.37
CA TYR A 10 16.46 -6.43 -36.14
C TYR A 10 16.74 -5.20 -37.02
N ARG A 11 15.78 -4.80 -37.85
CA ARG A 11 15.79 -3.55 -38.64
C ARG A 11 14.38 -2.99 -38.64
N VAL A 12 14.26 -1.74 -38.19
CA VAL A 12 13.04 -0.95 -38.25
C VAL A 12 13.38 0.35 -38.97
N GLU A 13 12.50 0.79 -39.88
CA GLU A 13 12.71 1.97 -40.69
C GLU A 13 11.34 2.63 -40.93
N ARG A 14 11.12 3.78 -40.30
CA ARG A 14 9.85 4.51 -40.25
C ARG A 14 10.11 5.99 -39.96
N GLU A 15 9.09 6.83 -40.13
CA GLU A 15 9.12 8.20 -39.60
C GLU A 15 9.10 8.21 -38.06
N VAL A 16 9.66 9.29 -37.50
CA VAL A 16 9.50 9.67 -36.08
C VAL A 16 8.11 10.28 -35.91
N LEU A 17 7.35 9.81 -34.91
CA LEU A 17 5.99 10.26 -34.63
C LEU A 17 5.91 10.78 -33.19
N ASP A 18 5.46 12.02 -33.06
CA ASP A 18 4.90 12.56 -31.81
C ASP A 18 3.46 12.05 -31.57
N GLU A 19 2.94 12.22 -30.34
CA GLU A 19 1.60 11.74 -29.96
C GLU A 19 0.49 12.37 -30.83
N GLN A 20 0.64 13.65 -31.25
CA GLN A 20 -0.36 14.28 -32.12
C GLN A 20 -0.44 13.55 -33.48
N ARG A 21 0.71 13.36 -34.14
CA ARG A 21 0.75 12.62 -35.42
C ARG A 21 0.34 11.17 -35.26
N LEU A 22 0.65 10.55 -34.11
CA LEU A 22 0.24 9.18 -33.80
C LEU A 22 -1.29 9.06 -33.66
N GLU A 23 -1.95 10.01 -33.00
CA GLU A 23 -3.41 10.07 -32.88
C GLU A 23 -4.10 10.27 -34.24
N GLU A 24 -3.57 11.20 -35.06
CA GLU A 24 -4.03 11.46 -36.43
C GLU A 24 -3.93 10.21 -37.32
N VAL A 25 -2.84 9.44 -37.21
CA VAL A 25 -2.60 8.20 -37.98
C VAL A 25 -3.40 7.00 -37.46
N THR A 26 -3.60 6.88 -36.14
CA THR A 26 -4.23 5.70 -35.52
C THR A 26 -5.73 5.84 -35.25
N GLN A 27 -6.30 7.04 -35.38
CA GLN A 27 -7.69 7.34 -35.04
C GLN A 27 -8.03 6.95 -33.60
N ARG A 28 -7.27 7.50 -32.64
CA ARG A 28 -7.47 7.27 -31.20
C ARG A 28 -8.92 7.54 -30.81
N LYS A 29 -9.55 6.54 -30.18
CA LYS A 29 -10.89 6.67 -29.58
C LYS A 29 -10.88 7.69 -28.45
N THR A 30 -11.94 8.50 -28.34
CA THR A 30 -12.09 9.46 -27.25
C THR A 30 -12.43 8.74 -25.94
N HIS A 31 -12.18 9.39 -24.80
CA HIS A 31 -12.60 8.88 -23.48
C HIS A 31 -14.10 8.52 -23.45
N SER A 32 -14.94 9.27 -24.17
CA SER A 32 -16.39 9.00 -24.31
C SER A 32 -16.72 7.70 -25.05
N ASP A 33 -15.82 7.20 -25.91
CA ASP A 33 -16.00 5.95 -26.66
C ASP A 33 -15.48 4.72 -25.90
N THR A 34 -14.54 4.91 -24.96
CA THR A 34 -13.92 3.85 -24.14
C THR A 34 -14.62 3.66 -22.79
N HIS A 35 -15.08 4.75 -22.16
CA HIS A 35 -15.72 4.75 -20.85
C HIS A 35 -17.18 5.22 -20.94
N PRO A 36 -18.17 4.31 -20.86
CA PRO A 36 -19.59 4.69 -20.87
C PRO A 36 -19.92 5.55 -19.64
N SER A 37 -20.89 6.46 -19.76
CA SER A 37 -21.23 7.38 -18.68
C SER A 37 -21.65 6.62 -17.40
N VAL A 38 -21.43 7.23 -16.23
CA VAL A 38 -21.85 6.63 -14.94
C VAL A 38 -23.35 6.30 -14.95
N THR A 39 -24.16 7.13 -15.61
CA THR A 39 -25.59 6.90 -15.87
C THR A 39 -25.87 5.66 -16.73
N GLU A 40 -25.10 5.40 -17.78
CA GLU A 40 -25.25 4.20 -18.61
C GLU A 40 -24.72 2.96 -17.90
N TRP A 41 -23.61 3.07 -17.18
CA TRP A 41 -23.07 1.99 -16.35
C TRP A 41 -24.05 1.56 -15.25
N LEU A 42 -24.75 2.50 -14.61
CA LEU A 42 -25.85 2.21 -13.68
C LEU A 42 -27.06 1.57 -14.38
N LYS A 43 -27.42 2.07 -15.58
CA LYS A 43 -28.54 1.56 -16.40
C LYS A 43 -28.31 0.13 -16.91
N ASP A 44 -27.09 -0.22 -17.27
CA ASP A 44 -26.73 -1.58 -17.67
C ASP A 44 -26.36 -2.49 -16.49
N SER A 45 -25.95 -1.94 -15.34
CA SER A 45 -25.84 -2.71 -14.09
C SER A 45 -27.21 -3.11 -13.53
N SER A 46 -28.20 -2.23 -13.59
CA SER A 46 -29.59 -2.51 -13.17
C SER A 46 -30.37 -3.41 -14.14
N ARG A 47 -29.97 -3.50 -15.42
CA ARG A 47 -30.51 -4.45 -16.40
C ARG A 47 -30.13 -5.91 -16.07
N CYS A 48 -30.95 -6.54 -15.23
CA CYS A 48 -30.89 -7.96 -14.86
C CYS A 48 -31.27 -8.90 -16.02
N THR A 49 -30.39 -9.04 -17.01
CA THR A 49 -30.51 -10.05 -18.07
C THR A 49 -30.40 -11.45 -17.48
N VAL A 50 -31.17 -12.43 -17.97
CA VAL A 50 -31.14 -13.83 -17.47
C VAL A 50 -29.72 -14.44 -17.38
N PRO A 51 -28.79 -14.21 -18.34
CA PRO A 51 -27.40 -14.67 -18.19
C PRO A 51 -26.63 -14.02 -17.03
N LYS A 52 -26.89 -12.74 -16.72
CA LYS A 52 -26.30 -12.05 -15.56
C LYS A 52 -26.83 -12.65 -14.26
N LEU A 53 -28.14 -12.87 -14.16
CA LEU A 53 -28.75 -13.52 -13.00
C LEU A 53 -28.21 -14.95 -12.80
N LYS A 54 -28.14 -15.76 -13.86
CA LYS A 54 -27.54 -17.11 -13.82
C LYS A 54 -26.09 -17.07 -13.35
N ARG A 55 -25.29 -16.11 -13.84
CA ARG A 55 -23.88 -15.93 -13.41
C ARG A 55 -23.77 -15.48 -11.96
N SER A 56 -24.67 -14.62 -11.49
CA SER A 56 -24.73 -14.18 -10.09
C SER A 56 -25.09 -15.33 -9.15
N VAL A 57 -26.15 -16.10 -9.45
CA VAL A 57 -26.55 -17.27 -8.65
C VAL A 57 -25.44 -18.33 -8.58
N LEU A 58 -24.78 -18.63 -9.71
CA LEU A 58 -23.64 -19.56 -9.74
C LEU A 58 -22.38 -19.03 -9.01
N SER A 59 -22.27 -17.71 -8.83
CA SER A 59 -21.18 -17.10 -8.04
C SER A 59 -21.49 -17.12 -6.55
N SER A 60 -22.75 -16.84 -6.17
CA SER A 60 -23.22 -16.83 -4.78
C SER A 60 -23.41 -18.22 -4.18
N PHE A 61 -23.67 -19.24 -5.01
CA PHE A 61 -23.80 -20.64 -4.61
C PHE A 61 -22.84 -21.53 -5.42
N PRO A 62 -21.52 -21.55 -5.11
CA PRO A 62 -20.53 -22.33 -5.85
C PRO A 62 -20.85 -23.82 -5.93
N VAL A 63 -21.58 -24.37 -4.94
CA VAL A 63 -22.09 -25.75 -4.96
C VAL A 63 -22.86 -26.09 -6.24
N LEU A 64 -23.65 -25.16 -6.78
CA LEU A 64 -24.42 -25.37 -8.02
C LEU A 64 -23.54 -25.47 -9.27
N TYR A 65 -22.28 -25.03 -9.20
CA TYR A 65 -21.32 -25.15 -10.29
C TYR A 65 -20.48 -26.45 -10.22
N TRP A 66 -20.12 -26.90 -9.01
CA TRP A 66 -19.23 -28.06 -8.85
C TRP A 66 -19.93 -29.38 -8.55
N LEU A 67 -21.05 -29.38 -7.81
CA LEU A 67 -21.77 -30.60 -7.45
C LEU A 67 -22.31 -31.37 -8.67
N PRO A 68 -22.84 -30.73 -9.74
CA PRO A 68 -23.21 -31.44 -10.97
C PRO A 68 -22.03 -32.01 -11.78
N LYS A 69 -20.78 -31.70 -11.39
CA LYS A 69 -19.54 -32.20 -12.00
C LYS A 69 -18.83 -33.22 -11.10
N TYR A 70 -19.48 -33.68 -10.04
CA TYR A 70 -18.90 -34.56 -9.04
C TYR A 70 -18.94 -36.02 -9.49
N SER A 71 -17.77 -36.62 -9.73
CA SER A 71 -17.68 -38.07 -9.95
C SER A 71 -17.74 -38.81 -8.62
N VAL A 72 -18.88 -39.47 -8.37
CA VAL A 72 -19.11 -40.25 -7.15
C VAL A 72 -18.07 -41.37 -7.00
N TRP A 73 -17.61 -41.97 -8.10
CA TRP A 73 -16.63 -43.05 -8.08
C TRP A 73 -15.19 -42.56 -7.86
N ASP A 74 -14.77 -41.47 -8.51
CA ASP A 74 -13.38 -40.98 -8.43
C ASP A 74 -13.11 -40.12 -7.18
N TYR A 75 -14.15 -39.46 -6.65
CA TYR A 75 -14.03 -38.49 -5.55
C TYR A 75 -14.74 -38.96 -4.27
N GLY A 76 -15.79 -39.79 -4.37
CA GLY A 76 -16.59 -40.24 -3.22
C GLY A 76 -15.82 -41.00 -2.14
N MET A 77 -15.03 -42.01 -2.51
CA MET A 77 -14.24 -42.76 -1.52
C MET A 77 -13.14 -41.91 -0.86
N PRO A 78 -12.32 -41.13 -1.61
CA PRO A 78 -11.36 -40.21 -1.00
C PRO A 78 -12.01 -39.16 -0.10
N ASP A 79 -13.08 -38.47 -0.55
CA ASP A 79 -13.77 -37.46 0.26
C ASP A 79 -14.43 -38.07 1.52
N LEU A 80 -14.91 -39.32 1.46
CA LEU A 80 -15.46 -40.02 2.63
C LEU A 80 -14.37 -40.39 3.65
N ILE A 81 -13.25 -41.00 3.22
CA ILE A 81 -12.12 -41.36 4.10
C ILE A 81 -11.52 -40.09 4.73
N SER A 82 -11.40 -39.05 3.91
CA SER A 82 -10.94 -37.72 4.32
C SER A 82 -11.87 -37.09 5.36
N GLY A 83 -13.17 -37.06 5.09
CA GLY A 83 -14.18 -36.52 5.99
C GLY A 83 -14.30 -37.29 7.31
N ILE A 84 -14.17 -38.62 7.30
CA ILE A 84 -14.11 -39.43 8.53
C ILE A 84 -12.88 -39.04 9.36
N SER A 85 -11.70 -38.94 8.71
CA SER A 85 -10.45 -38.56 9.38
C SER A 85 -10.51 -37.15 9.98
N VAL A 86 -11.07 -36.19 9.25
CA VAL A 86 -11.28 -34.81 9.71
C VAL A 86 -12.33 -34.75 10.82
N GLY A 87 -13.45 -35.47 10.70
CA GLY A 87 -14.52 -35.56 11.70
C GLY A 87 -14.03 -36.12 13.03
N ILE A 88 -13.17 -37.14 13.00
CA ILE A 88 -12.49 -37.67 14.18
C ILE A 88 -11.62 -36.62 14.87
N ILE A 89 -10.92 -35.77 14.10
CA ILE A 89 -10.06 -34.70 14.65
C ILE A 89 -10.88 -33.52 15.21
N HIS A 90 -12.08 -33.26 14.67
CA HIS A 90 -13.00 -32.26 15.25
C HIS A 90 -13.42 -32.59 16.70
N LEU A 91 -13.41 -33.86 17.12
CA LEU A 91 -13.83 -34.26 18.46
C LEU A 91 -12.94 -33.67 19.58
N PRO A 92 -11.63 -33.99 19.68
CA PRO A 92 -10.76 -33.36 20.67
C PRO A 92 -10.63 -31.85 20.46
N GLN A 93 -10.42 -31.41 19.22
CA GLN A 93 -10.13 -30.00 18.94
C GLN A 93 -11.35 -29.11 19.21
N GLY A 94 -12.56 -29.56 18.88
CA GLY A 94 -13.81 -28.89 19.24
C GLY A 94 -13.92 -28.68 20.75
N MET A 95 -13.87 -29.78 21.52
CA MET A 95 -13.99 -29.74 22.98
C MET A 95 -12.89 -28.90 23.65
N ALA A 96 -11.63 -29.04 23.22
CA ALA A 96 -10.50 -28.33 23.80
C ALA A 96 -10.48 -26.82 23.45
N TYR A 97 -10.97 -26.44 22.27
CA TYR A 97 -11.08 -25.04 21.87
C TYR A 97 -12.29 -24.35 22.49
N ALA A 98 -13.40 -25.05 22.76
CA ALA A 98 -14.49 -24.49 23.57
C ALA A 98 -14.03 -24.10 24.99
N LEU A 99 -13.14 -24.88 25.61
CA LEU A 99 -12.51 -24.53 26.89
C LEU A 99 -11.58 -23.30 26.81
N LEU A 100 -11.01 -22.98 25.64
CA LEU A 100 -10.29 -21.72 25.41
C LEU A 100 -11.25 -20.53 25.23
N ALA A 101 -12.43 -20.77 24.67
CA ALA A 101 -13.52 -19.79 24.60
C ALA A 101 -14.27 -19.63 25.95
N SER A 102 -13.83 -20.29 27.02
CA SER A 102 -14.50 -20.33 28.33
C SER A 102 -15.97 -20.79 28.26
N LEU A 103 -16.29 -21.68 27.30
CA LEU A 103 -17.59 -22.30 27.09
C LEU A 103 -17.58 -23.80 27.47
N PRO A 104 -18.75 -24.41 27.75
CA PRO A 104 -18.87 -25.86 27.90
C PRO A 104 -18.43 -26.62 26.62
N PRO A 105 -17.71 -27.75 26.73
CA PRO A 105 -17.14 -28.47 25.58
C PRO A 105 -18.10 -28.82 24.44
N VAL A 106 -19.40 -29.04 24.74
CA VAL A 106 -20.43 -29.37 23.74
C VAL A 106 -20.58 -28.29 22.65
N PHE A 107 -20.40 -27.01 22.98
CA PHE A 107 -20.50 -25.92 22.01
C PHE A 107 -19.38 -25.96 20.97
N GLY A 108 -18.23 -26.58 21.28
CA GLY A 108 -17.18 -26.84 20.31
C GLY A 108 -17.52 -27.93 19.29
N LEU A 109 -18.43 -28.85 19.64
CA LEU A 109 -18.98 -29.85 18.73
C LEU A 109 -20.06 -29.22 17.83
N TYR A 110 -20.99 -28.44 18.39
CA TYR A 110 -21.97 -27.68 17.58
C TYR A 110 -21.28 -26.72 16.59
N THR A 111 -20.24 -26.02 17.04
CA THR A 111 -19.40 -25.11 16.23
C THR A 111 -18.58 -25.85 15.15
N SER A 112 -18.41 -27.17 15.29
CA SER A 112 -17.82 -28.05 14.26
C SER A 112 -18.86 -28.69 13.32
N LEU A 113 -20.16 -28.56 13.62
CA LEU A 113 -21.26 -29.16 12.88
C LEU A 113 -21.92 -28.15 11.93
N TYR A 114 -22.64 -27.16 12.47
CA TYR A 114 -23.50 -26.28 11.66
C TYR A 114 -22.72 -25.40 10.68
N PRO A 115 -21.62 -24.73 11.07
CA PRO A 115 -20.90 -23.82 10.17
C PRO A 115 -20.22 -24.55 9.00
N ALA A 116 -19.81 -25.80 9.18
CA ALA A 116 -19.25 -26.64 8.12
C ALA A 116 -20.31 -26.98 7.05
N LEU A 117 -21.54 -27.29 7.46
CA LEU A 117 -22.66 -27.53 6.56
C LEU A 117 -23.06 -26.28 5.77
N ILE A 118 -22.95 -25.08 6.37
CA ILE A 118 -23.21 -23.82 5.66
C ILE A 118 -22.09 -23.51 4.66
N TYR A 119 -20.82 -23.67 5.06
CA TYR A 119 -19.70 -23.44 4.17
C TYR A 119 -19.72 -24.33 2.91
N PHE A 120 -20.24 -25.56 3.00
CA PHE A 120 -20.43 -26.45 1.85
C PHE A 120 -21.24 -25.81 0.70
N PHE A 121 -22.27 -24.99 1.00
CA PHE A 121 -23.10 -24.34 -0.02
C PHE A 121 -22.43 -23.09 -0.64
N PHE A 122 -21.76 -22.29 0.20
CA PHE A 122 -21.31 -20.93 -0.15
C PHE A 122 -19.79 -20.83 -0.45
N GLY A 123 -18.97 -21.74 0.06
CA GLY A 123 -17.51 -21.71 -0.04
C GLY A 123 -16.97 -21.99 -1.45
N THR A 124 -15.83 -21.37 -1.78
CA THR A 124 -15.11 -21.60 -3.06
C THR A 124 -13.90 -22.50 -2.90
N SER A 125 -13.30 -22.56 -1.70
CA SER A 125 -12.15 -23.42 -1.43
C SER A 125 -12.56 -24.88 -1.21
N ARG A 126 -11.85 -25.82 -1.84
CA ARG A 126 -12.20 -27.25 -1.85
C ARG A 126 -11.60 -28.07 -0.69
N HIS A 127 -10.51 -27.59 -0.09
CA HIS A 127 -9.67 -28.37 0.82
C HIS A 127 -9.60 -27.83 2.25
N ILE A 128 -10.25 -26.69 2.54
CA ILE A 128 -10.22 -26.10 3.89
C ILE A 128 -11.35 -26.67 4.76
N SER A 129 -11.00 -27.04 6.00
CA SER A 129 -11.91 -27.58 7.01
C SER A 129 -12.33 -26.51 8.02
N ILE A 130 -13.51 -25.93 7.79
CA ILE A 130 -14.18 -24.97 8.69
C ILE A 130 -14.60 -25.64 10.01
N GLY A 131 -14.51 -24.89 11.10
CA GLY A 131 -15.00 -25.28 12.42
C GLY A 131 -14.34 -24.44 13.51
N THR A 132 -14.19 -25.00 14.71
CA THR A 132 -13.45 -24.35 15.81
C THR A 132 -11.99 -24.08 15.44
N PHE A 133 -11.40 -23.01 15.97
CA PHE A 133 -9.97 -22.70 15.80
C PHE A 133 -9.41 -21.93 16.99
N THR A 134 -8.19 -22.26 17.39
CA THR A 134 -7.54 -21.80 18.63
C THR A 134 -7.60 -20.28 18.82
N VAL A 135 -7.31 -19.51 17.77
CA VAL A 135 -7.14 -18.05 17.85
C VAL A 135 -8.47 -17.34 18.08
N LEU A 136 -9.50 -17.65 17.27
CA LEU A 136 -10.84 -17.10 17.48
C LEU A 136 -11.45 -17.57 18.81
N SER A 137 -11.11 -18.78 19.25
CA SER A 137 -11.56 -19.30 20.55
C SER A 137 -11.00 -18.47 21.71
N ILE A 138 -9.71 -18.12 21.69
CA ILE A 138 -9.10 -17.25 22.72
C ILE A 138 -9.71 -15.85 22.67
N MET A 139 -9.95 -15.30 21.47
CA MET A 139 -10.60 -14.00 21.31
C MET A 139 -12.03 -13.98 21.88
N VAL A 140 -12.85 -14.99 21.58
CA VAL A 140 -14.19 -15.17 22.20
C VAL A 140 -14.07 -15.41 23.71
N GLY A 141 -13.03 -16.10 24.16
CA GLY A 141 -12.69 -16.28 25.57
C GLY A 141 -12.50 -14.94 26.30
N SER A 142 -11.70 -14.01 25.74
CA SER A 142 -11.54 -12.68 26.33
C SER A 142 -12.84 -11.87 26.39
N VAL A 143 -13.75 -11.98 25.41
CA VAL A 143 -15.05 -11.29 25.46
C VAL A 143 -15.97 -11.88 26.52
N THR A 144 -16.09 -13.21 26.55
CA THR A 144 -16.96 -13.92 27.51
C THR A 144 -16.44 -13.81 28.94
N GLU A 145 -15.12 -13.69 29.15
CA GLU A 145 -14.54 -13.41 30.46
C GLU A 145 -14.69 -11.94 30.87
N ARG A 146 -14.59 -10.99 29.92
CA ARG A 146 -14.81 -9.55 30.14
C ARG A 146 -16.25 -9.24 30.56
N LEU A 147 -17.24 -9.84 29.91
CA LEU A 147 -18.66 -9.57 30.17
C LEU A 147 -19.30 -10.51 31.19
N ALA A 148 -18.76 -11.72 31.38
CA ALA A 148 -19.22 -12.68 32.39
C ALA A 148 -18.06 -13.14 33.29
N PRO A 149 -17.48 -12.24 34.11
CA PRO A 149 -16.43 -12.60 35.06
C PRO A 149 -16.99 -13.51 36.17
N ASP A 150 -16.17 -14.44 36.67
CA ASP A 150 -16.55 -15.43 37.70
C ASP A 150 -17.05 -14.76 39.01
N ALA A 151 -16.76 -13.47 39.23
CA ALA A 151 -17.21 -12.69 40.38
C ALA A 151 -18.71 -12.33 40.37
N ASN A 152 -19.34 -12.21 39.20
CA ASN A 152 -20.74 -11.77 39.08
C ASN A 152 -21.75 -12.90 39.40
N PHE A 153 -21.29 -14.15 39.48
CA PHE A 153 -22.11 -15.36 39.64
C PHE A 153 -21.85 -16.05 40.98
N LYS A 154 -21.40 -15.30 41.99
CA LYS A 154 -21.22 -15.80 43.36
C LYS A 154 -22.58 -15.94 44.04
N MET A 155 -22.88 -17.14 44.53
CA MET A 155 -24.09 -17.42 45.30
C MET A 155 -23.80 -17.25 46.79
N ASN A 156 -24.59 -16.43 47.49
CA ASN A 156 -24.54 -16.34 48.94
C ASN A 156 -25.22 -17.56 49.56
N GLY A 157 -24.48 -18.66 49.66
CA GLY A 157 -24.87 -19.80 50.47
C GLY A 157 -24.99 -19.42 51.95
N THR A 158 -25.87 -20.11 52.69
CA THR A 158 -26.00 -19.93 54.15
C THR A 158 -24.86 -20.57 54.94
N ASN A 159 -24.02 -21.36 54.27
CA ASN A 159 -22.75 -21.88 54.78
C ASN A 159 -21.60 -21.07 54.19
N ILE A 160 -20.46 -21.02 54.89
CA ILE A 160 -19.35 -20.06 54.69
C ILE A 160 -18.59 -20.25 53.35
N THR A 161 -18.91 -21.26 52.56
CA THR A 161 -18.39 -21.49 51.21
C THR A 161 -19.13 -20.65 50.16
N THR A 162 -18.44 -19.66 49.58
CA THR A 162 -18.94 -18.89 48.42
C THR A 162 -18.90 -19.74 47.14
N GLU A 163 -19.97 -20.49 46.89
CA GLU A 163 -20.11 -21.27 45.65
C GLU A 163 -20.44 -20.35 44.46
N ILE A 164 -20.03 -20.76 43.26
CA ILE A 164 -20.27 -20.02 42.02
C ILE A 164 -21.34 -20.78 41.23
N ASP A 165 -22.38 -20.10 40.76
CA ASP A 165 -23.35 -20.68 39.83
C ASP A 165 -22.70 -20.84 38.44
N ILE A 166 -22.12 -22.02 38.24
CA ILE A 166 -21.52 -22.45 36.97
C ILE A 166 -22.58 -22.43 35.84
N THR A 167 -23.85 -22.75 36.15
CA THR A 167 -24.89 -22.94 35.15
C THR A 167 -25.41 -21.62 34.58
N ALA A 168 -25.75 -20.65 35.42
CA ALA A 168 -26.13 -19.31 34.98
C ALA A 168 -24.97 -18.59 34.27
N ARG A 169 -23.75 -18.73 34.81
CA ARG A 169 -22.55 -18.15 34.22
C ARG A 169 -22.27 -18.69 32.82
N ASP A 170 -22.23 -20.01 32.66
CA ASP A 170 -21.85 -20.62 31.39
C ASP A 170 -22.95 -20.45 30.33
N SER A 171 -24.23 -20.40 30.75
CA SER A 171 -25.34 -19.99 29.89
C SER A 171 -25.18 -18.57 29.36
N TYR A 172 -24.87 -17.59 30.22
CA TYR A 172 -24.64 -16.20 29.80
C TYR A 172 -23.37 -16.06 28.92
N ARG A 173 -22.31 -16.84 29.18
CA ARG A 173 -21.14 -16.88 28.27
C ARG A 173 -21.49 -17.40 26.88
N VAL A 174 -22.33 -18.42 26.77
CA VAL A 174 -22.84 -18.92 25.48
C VAL A 174 -23.64 -17.83 24.75
N GLN A 175 -24.51 -17.11 25.46
CA GLN A 175 -25.28 -15.98 24.90
C GLN A 175 -24.36 -14.87 24.36
N VAL A 176 -23.34 -14.45 25.13
CA VAL A 176 -22.33 -13.47 24.70
C VAL A 176 -21.53 -13.95 23.49
N ALA A 177 -21.09 -15.22 23.50
CA ALA A 177 -20.34 -15.81 22.39
C ALA A 177 -21.17 -15.88 21.10
N ALA A 178 -22.44 -16.28 21.20
CA ALA A 178 -23.37 -16.33 20.08
C ALA A 178 -23.67 -14.93 19.53
N ALA A 179 -23.94 -13.95 20.39
CA ALA A 179 -24.19 -12.56 19.99
C ALA A 179 -22.98 -11.95 19.24
N THR A 180 -21.79 -12.08 19.82
CA THR A 180 -20.53 -11.64 19.20
C THR A 180 -20.28 -12.33 17.85
N THR A 181 -20.64 -13.61 17.74
CA THR A 181 -20.46 -14.41 16.51
C THR A 181 -21.44 -14.03 15.40
N VAL A 182 -22.72 -13.80 15.73
CA VAL A 182 -23.70 -13.31 14.75
C VAL A 182 -23.32 -11.90 14.28
N LEU A 183 -22.94 -10.99 15.19
CA LEU A 183 -22.50 -9.65 14.81
C LEU A 183 -21.24 -9.68 13.92
N GLY A 184 -20.25 -10.49 14.27
CA GLY A 184 -19.03 -10.68 13.46
C GLY A 184 -19.34 -11.29 12.08
N GLY A 185 -20.28 -12.24 12.03
CA GLY A 185 -20.77 -12.82 10.77
C GLY A 185 -21.53 -11.82 9.90
N LEU A 186 -22.37 -10.96 10.48
CA LEU A 186 -23.05 -9.87 9.75
C LEU A 186 -22.03 -8.87 9.18
N ILE A 187 -21.03 -8.48 9.96
CA ILE A 187 -19.91 -7.64 9.51
C ILE A 187 -19.20 -8.30 8.32
N GLN A 188 -18.89 -9.61 8.40
CA GLN A 188 -18.28 -10.36 7.29
C GLN A 188 -19.17 -10.35 6.03
N VAL A 189 -20.47 -10.60 6.14
CA VAL A 189 -21.40 -10.55 4.99
C VAL A 189 -21.44 -9.15 4.38
N VAL A 190 -21.56 -8.09 5.18
CA VAL A 190 -21.58 -6.70 4.69
C VAL A 190 -20.28 -6.34 3.97
N LEU A 191 -19.11 -6.64 4.56
CA LEU A 191 -17.81 -6.41 3.93
C LEU A 191 -17.65 -7.21 2.63
N GLY A 192 -18.18 -8.43 2.57
CA GLY A 192 -18.21 -9.25 1.35
C GLY A 192 -19.08 -8.65 0.23
N LEU A 193 -20.27 -8.15 0.57
CA LEU A 193 -21.18 -7.47 -0.37
C LEU A 193 -20.59 -6.15 -0.91
N VAL A 194 -19.90 -5.39 -0.06
CA VAL A 194 -19.14 -4.17 -0.43
C VAL A 194 -17.86 -4.48 -1.22
N LYS A 195 -17.52 -5.76 -1.42
CA LYS A 195 -16.31 -6.27 -2.09
C LYS A 195 -14.99 -5.86 -1.41
N PHE A 196 -15.01 -5.75 -0.09
CA PHE A 196 -13.84 -5.45 0.76
C PHE A 196 -12.76 -6.56 0.73
N GLY A 197 -13.03 -7.70 0.08
CA GLY A 197 -12.09 -8.82 -0.04
C GLY A 197 -10.76 -8.45 -0.69
N PHE A 198 -10.64 -7.30 -1.37
CA PHE A 198 -9.36 -6.75 -1.84
C PHE A 198 -8.32 -6.61 -0.71
N VAL A 199 -8.74 -6.35 0.54
CA VAL A 199 -7.84 -6.27 1.71
C VAL A 199 -7.13 -7.59 2.00
N GLY A 200 -7.70 -8.72 1.55
CA GLY A 200 -7.04 -10.03 1.49
C GLY A 200 -5.83 -10.12 0.57
N THR A 201 -5.35 -8.99 0.03
CA THR A 201 -4.12 -8.84 -0.76
C THR A 201 -2.97 -8.22 0.06
N TYR A 202 -3.27 -7.38 1.05
CA TYR A 202 -2.26 -6.76 1.93
C TYR A 202 -1.85 -7.67 3.11
N LEU A 203 -2.66 -8.68 3.41
CA LEU A 203 -2.36 -9.74 4.37
C LEU A 203 -1.30 -10.70 3.79
N SER A 204 -0.04 -10.31 3.91
CA SER A 204 1.10 -11.07 3.40
C SER A 204 1.33 -12.39 4.17
N GLU A 205 1.88 -13.41 3.50
CA GLU A 205 2.17 -14.69 4.12
C GLU A 205 3.09 -14.59 5.36
N PRO A 206 4.16 -13.74 5.37
CA PRO A 206 4.97 -13.51 6.57
C PRO A 206 4.17 -12.95 7.75
N LEU A 207 3.24 -12.00 7.51
CA LEU A 207 2.38 -11.43 8.56
C LEU A 207 1.47 -12.51 9.14
N VAL A 208 0.78 -13.28 8.30
CA VAL A 208 -0.13 -14.34 8.77
C VAL A 208 0.62 -15.41 9.57
N ARG A 209 1.83 -15.80 9.14
CA ARG A 209 2.67 -16.79 9.83
C ARG A 209 3.20 -16.27 11.17
N ALA A 210 3.72 -15.04 11.22
CA ALA A 210 4.11 -14.39 12.48
C ALA A 210 2.94 -14.31 13.47
N TYR A 211 1.76 -13.90 12.99
CA TYR A 211 0.54 -13.82 13.76
C TYR A 211 0.13 -15.20 14.33
N THR A 212 0.13 -16.26 13.51
CA THR A 212 -0.15 -17.62 14.00
C THR A 212 0.90 -18.12 14.99
N THR A 213 2.18 -17.78 14.82
CA THR A 213 3.24 -18.13 15.77
C THR A 213 3.03 -17.47 17.14
N ALA A 214 2.70 -16.17 17.16
CA ALA A 214 2.41 -15.45 18.40
C ALA A 214 1.12 -15.95 19.07
N ALA A 215 0.08 -16.23 18.28
CA ALA A 215 -1.18 -16.76 18.80
C ALA A 215 -1.04 -18.21 19.35
N ALA A 216 -0.09 -19.00 18.84
CA ALA A 216 0.26 -20.29 19.43
C ALA A 216 0.90 -20.13 20.83
N ALA A 217 1.66 -19.06 21.09
CA ALA A 217 2.21 -18.79 22.43
C ALA A 217 1.11 -18.40 23.43
N HIS A 218 0.17 -17.53 23.03
CA HIS A 218 -1.06 -17.25 23.80
C HIS A 218 -1.82 -18.53 24.14
N ALA A 219 -2.01 -19.40 23.14
CA ALA A 219 -2.69 -20.68 23.32
C ALA A 219 -1.95 -21.63 24.29
N VAL A 220 -0.62 -21.67 24.27
CA VAL A 220 0.17 -22.44 25.25
C VAL A 220 -0.09 -21.92 26.67
N VAL A 221 0.05 -20.62 26.92
CA VAL A 221 -0.14 -20.05 28.26
C VAL A 221 -1.58 -20.25 28.76
N ALA A 222 -2.58 -20.07 27.90
CA ALA A 222 -3.98 -20.32 28.23
C ALA A 222 -4.30 -21.80 28.58
N GLN A 223 -3.48 -22.75 28.13
CA GLN A 223 -3.63 -24.18 28.45
C GLN A 223 -2.86 -24.62 29.71
N LEU A 224 -1.86 -23.86 30.18
CA LEU A 224 -1.05 -24.23 31.35
C LEU A 224 -1.92 -24.47 32.61
N LYS A 225 -3.00 -23.71 32.78
CA LYS A 225 -3.97 -23.89 33.88
C LYS A 225 -4.50 -25.34 33.99
N TYR A 226 -4.81 -25.97 32.86
CA TYR A 226 -5.32 -27.34 32.81
C TYR A 226 -4.22 -28.41 32.88
N VAL A 227 -3.00 -28.11 32.43
CA VAL A 227 -1.83 -29.00 32.55
C VAL A 227 -1.36 -29.10 34.01
N PHE A 228 -1.32 -27.98 34.70
CA PHE A 228 -0.89 -27.87 36.10
C PHE A 228 -2.02 -28.09 37.12
N GLY A 229 -3.28 -28.04 36.69
CA GLY A 229 -4.44 -28.15 37.56
C GLY A 229 -4.62 -26.97 38.51
N VAL A 230 -4.21 -25.76 38.07
CA VAL A 230 -4.24 -24.52 38.85
C VAL A 230 -5.25 -23.53 38.27
N SER A 231 -5.80 -22.65 39.11
CA SER A 231 -6.79 -21.65 38.71
C SER A 231 -6.21 -20.23 38.81
N PRO A 232 -5.43 -19.77 37.81
CA PRO A 232 -4.86 -18.43 37.82
C PRO A 232 -5.94 -17.36 37.64
N THR A 233 -5.64 -16.17 38.14
CA THR A 233 -6.39 -14.96 37.82
C THR A 233 -6.28 -14.64 36.33
N ARG A 234 -7.37 -14.13 35.73
CA ARG A 234 -7.46 -13.91 34.29
C ARG A 234 -7.28 -12.42 34.00
N PHE A 235 -6.33 -12.11 33.13
CA PHE A 235 -6.00 -10.73 32.73
C PHE A 235 -6.53 -10.46 31.31
N SER A 236 -6.97 -9.23 31.07
CA SER A 236 -7.43 -8.74 29.76
C SER A 236 -6.77 -7.40 29.43
N GLY A 237 -6.75 -7.03 28.15
CA GLY A 237 -6.01 -5.86 27.66
C GLY A 237 -4.50 -6.12 27.49
N PRO A 238 -3.71 -5.09 27.14
CA PRO A 238 -2.29 -5.24 26.83
C PRO A 238 -1.47 -5.91 27.94
N LEU A 239 -0.44 -6.65 27.55
CA LEU A 239 0.44 -7.45 28.41
C LEU A 239 -0.26 -8.57 29.21
N SER A 240 -1.53 -8.90 28.92
CA SER A 240 -2.28 -10.00 29.57
C SER A 240 -1.49 -11.32 29.62
N LEU A 241 -0.76 -11.65 28.56
CA LEU A 241 0.10 -12.83 28.44
C LEU A 241 1.20 -12.86 29.51
N VAL A 242 1.81 -11.71 29.78
CA VAL A 242 2.91 -11.56 30.75
C VAL A 242 2.37 -11.63 32.18
N TYR A 243 1.23 -10.99 32.46
CA TYR A 243 0.57 -11.08 33.76
C TYR A 243 0.07 -12.49 34.06
N THR A 244 -0.58 -13.15 33.09
CA THR A 244 -1.04 -14.54 33.21
C THR A 244 0.11 -15.51 33.40
N LEU A 245 1.23 -15.33 32.68
CA LEU A 245 2.43 -16.16 32.87
C LEU A 245 3.06 -15.94 34.25
N LYS A 246 3.15 -14.70 34.72
CA LYS A 246 3.63 -14.37 36.08
C LYS A 246 2.76 -15.03 37.15
N ASP A 247 1.43 -14.99 37.00
CA ASP A 247 0.50 -15.58 37.96
C ASP A 247 0.57 -17.11 37.94
N VAL A 248 0.56 -17.74 36.75
CA VAL A 248 0.78 -19.20 36.62
C VAL A 248 2.10 -19.62 37.27
N CYS A 249 3.20 -18.88 37.06
CA CYS A 249 4.48 -19.13 37.73
C CYS A 249 4.40 -18.97 39.25
N SER A 250 3.55 -18.09 39.77
CA SER A 250 3.31 -17.88 41.20
C SER A 250 2.45 -19.00 41.82
N LEU A 251 1.55 -19.61 41.02
CA LEU A 251 0.73 -20.76 41.41
C LEU A 251 1.43 -22.12 41.23
N LEU A 252 2.61 -22.20 40.61
CA LEU A 252 3.35 -23.47 40.44
C LEU A 252 3.55 -24.30 41.73
N PRO A 253 3.82 -23.71 42.92
CA PRO A 253 3.90 -24.47 44.18
C PRO A 253 2.57 -25.10 44.64
N GLN A 254 1.44 -24.69 44.06
CA GLN A 254 0.08 -25.16 44.35
C GLN A 254 -0.43 -26.11 43.24
N THR A 255 0.48 -26.72 42.48
CA THR A 255 0.17 -27.65 41.39
C THR A 255 -0.55 -28.91 41.86
N HIS A 256 -1.61 -29.31 41.15
CA HIS A 256 -2.34 -30.53 41.45
C HIS A 256 -1.62 -31.75 40.86
N LEU A 257 -0.76 -32.39 41.66
CA LEU A 257 0.17 -33.44 41.22
C LEU A 257 -0.48 -34.58 40.38
N PRO A 258 -1.67 -35.13 40.71
CA PRO A 258 -2.33 -36.13 39.86
C PRO A 258 -2.65 -35.62 38.44
N THR A 259 -3.05 -34.34 38.31
CA THR A 259 -3.27 -33.70 37.00
C THR A 259 -1.97 -33.56 36.22
N VAL A 260 -0.88 -33.16 36.91
CA VAL A 260 0.46 -33.06 36.32
C VAL A 260 0.93 -34.40 35.79
N VAL A 261 0.78 -35.49 36.56
CA VAL A 261 1.13 -36.86 36.12
C VAL A 261 0.31 -37.29 34.90
N VAL A 262 -1.02 -37.13 34.92
CA VAL A 262 -1.88 -37.47 33.78
C VAL A 262 -1.51 -36.66 32.53
N SER A 263 -1.22 -35.37 32.69
CA SER A 263 -0.83 -34.50 31.57
C SER A 263 0.54 -34.89 30.99
N ALA A 264 1.54 -35.16 31.84
CA ALA A 264 2.89 -35.56 31.42
C ALA A 264 2.91 -36.91 30.70
N VAL A 265 2.24 -37.94 31.24
CA VAL A 265 2.12 -39.26 30.60
C VAL A 265 1.41 -39.14 29.24
N SER A 266 0.31 -38.39 29.19
CA SER A 266 -0.43 -38.14 27.94
C SER A 266 0.40 -37.38 26.91
N MET A 267 1.22 -36.41 27.34
CA MET A 267 2.12 -35.63 26.48
C MET A 267 3.19 -36.52 25.85
N VAL A 268 3.87 -37.32 26.65
CA VAL A 268 4.89 -38.27 26.17
C VAL A 268 4.28 -39.27 25.20
N PHE A 269 3.11 -39.84 25.53
CA PHE A 269 2.41 -40.77 24.65
C PHE A 269 2.01 -40.12 23.31
N LEU A 270 1.37 -38.94 23.34
CA LEU A 270 0.92 -38.23 22.13
C LEU A 270 2.09 -37.81 21.23
N ILE A 271 3.22 -37.37 21.81
CA ILE A 271 4.42 -37.02 21.04
C ILE A 271 5.03 -38.28 20.43
N ALA A 272 5.28 -39.33 21.23
CA ALA A 272 5.88 -40.57 20.75
C ALA A 272 5.03 -41.24 19.66
N ALA A 273 3.71 -41.29 19.85
CA ALA A 273 2.78 -41.86 18.87
C ALA A 273 2.67 -41.00 17.59
N LYS A 274 2.81 -39.66 17.65
CA LYS A 274 2.87 -38.83 16.44
C LYS A 274 4.18 -38.95 15.68
N GLU A 275 5.33 -39.05 16.35
CA GLU A 275 6.61 -39.32 15.67
C GLU A 275 6.65 -40.74 15.07
N LEU A 276 6.09 -41.73 15.78
CA LEU A 276 5.94 -43.10 15.26
C LEU A 276 4.98 -43.15 14.05
N ASN A 277 3.85 -42.44 14.10
CA ASN A 277 2.93 -42.30 12.95
C ASN A 277 3.60 -41.57 11.79
N SER A 278 4.45 -40.56 12.05
CA SER A 278 5.27 -39.90 11.02
C SER A 278 6.23 -40.88 10.34
N PHE A 279 6.95 -41.70 11.13
CA PHE A 279 7.86 -42.74 10.62
C PHE A 279 7.14 -43.88 9.85
N LEU A 280 5.91 -44.22 10.26
CA LEU A 280 5.08 -45.24 9.60
C LEU A 280 4.27 -44.69 8.40
N SER A 281 4.10 -43.36 8.29
CA SER A 281 3.28 -42.74 7.24
C SER A 281 3.60 -43.15 5.80
N PRO A 282 4.85 -43.34 5.33
CA PRO A 282 5.11 -43.82 3.97
C PRO A 282 4.71 -45.29 3.72
N LYS A 283 4.21 -46.01 4.73
CA LYS A 283 3.75 -47.41 4.65
C LYS A 283 2.26 -47.58 4.92
N LEU A 284 1.54 -46.52 5.30
CA LEU A 284 0.12 -46.57 5.67
C LEU A 284 -0.72 -45.71 4.72
N PRO A 285 -1.85 -46.21 4.18
CA PRO A 285 -2.67 -45.46 3.22
C PRO A 285 -3.50 -44.33 3.87
N VAL A 286 -3.63 -44.33 5.20
CA VAL A 286 -4.37 -43.33 5.98
C VAL A 286 -3.57 -43.04 7.26
N PRO A 287 -3.39 -41.77 7.68
CA PRO A 287 -2.70 -41.45 8.93
C PRO A 287 -3.49 -41.96 10.14
N VAL A 288 -2.81 -42.58 11.12
CA VAL A 288 -3.47 -43.12 12.30
C VAL A 288 -4.08 -41.99 13.14
N PRO A 289 -5.36 -42.08 13.58
CA PRO A 289 -6.01 -41.06 14.40
C PRO A 289 -5.57 -41.14 15.88
N VAL A 290 -4.27 -40.90 16.11
CA VAL A 290 -3.60 -40.99 17.42
C VAL A 290 -4.35 -40.24 18.52
N GLU A 291 -4.92 -39.07 18.21
CA GLU A 291 -5.66 -38.24 19.18
C GLU A 291 -6.91 -38.94 19.71
N LEU A 292 -7.67 -39.62 18.84
CA LEU A 292 -8.85 -40.40 19.25
C LEU A 292 -8.44 -41.60 20.10
N ILE A 293 -7.36 -42.29 19.72
CA ILE A 293 -6.83 -43.43 20.47
C ILE A 293 -6.44 -43.00 21.89
N THR A 294 -5.78 -41.84 22.04
CA THR A 294 -5.48 -41.27 23.37
C THR A 294 -6.74 -40.93 24.15
N ILE A 295 -7.74 -40.28 23.54
CA ILE A 295 -9.02 -39.97 24.22
C ILE A 295 -9.68 -41.26 24.74
N VAL A 296 -9.86 -42.25 23.87
CA VAL A 296 -10.54 -43.51 24.24
C VAL A 296 -9.77 -44.25 25.33
N ALA A 297 -8.44 -44.37 25.22
CA ALA A 297 -7.62 -45.01 26.24
C ALA A 297 -7.67 -44.26 27.58
N VAL A 298 -7.55 -42.93 27.58
CA VAL A 298 -7.59 -42.12 28.80
C VAL A 298 -8.98 -42.13 29.44
N THR A 299 -10.07 -42.03 28.68
CA THR A 299 -11.43 -42.12 29.26
C THR A 299 -11.67 -43.49 29.89
N LEU A 300 -11.26 -44.58 29.24
CA LEU A 300 -11.36 -45.93 29.81
C LEU A 300 -10.59 -46.04 31.13
N ILE A 301 -9.34 -45.56 31.16
CA ILE A 301 -8.52 -45.50 32.40
C ILE A 301 -9.18 -44.62 33.47
N SER A 302 -9.71 -43.45 33.08
CA SER A 302 -10.37 -42.49 33.99
C SER A 302 -11.60 -43.10 34.66
N ASN A 303 -12.43 -43.79 33.87
CA ASN A 303 -13.62 -44.49 34.33
C ASN A 303 -13.28 -45.68 35.24
N TYR A 304 -12.37 -46.58 34.82
CA TYR A 304 -12.04 -47.78 35.61
C TYR A 304 -11.21 -47.50 36.87
N ALA A 305 -10.34 -46.48 36.87
CA ALA A 305 -9.60 -46.04 38.05
C ALA A 305 -10.34 -44.98 38.90
N HIS A 306 -11.54 -44.58 38.47
CA HIS A 306 -12.36 -43.50 39.04
C HIS A 306 -11.55 -42.23 39.37
N LEU A 307 -10.77 -41.74 38.40
CA LEU A 307 -9.76 -40.68 38.63
C LEU A 307 -10.36 -39.37 39.18
N ASN A 308 -11.58 -39.02 38.74
CA ASN A 308 -12.35 -37.89 39.27
C ASN A 308 -12.64 -38.07 40.78
N ARG A 309 -13.19 -39.22 41.18
CA ARG A 309 -13.60 -39.50 42.57
C ARG A 309 -12.42 -39.75 43.52
N ASN A 310 -11.39 -40.44 43.06
CA ASN A 310 -10.26 -40.89 43.90
C ASN A 310 -9.15 -39.84 44.01
N TYR A 311 -8.99 -38.99 42.99
CA TYR A 311 -7.89 -38.03 42.89
C TYR A 311 -8.34 -36.61 42.53
N THR A 312 -9.64 -36.29 42.59
CA THR A 312 -10.19 -34.94 42.31
C THR A 312 -9.74 -34.32 40.98
N ILE A 313 -9.45 -35.14 39.96
CA ILE A 313 -8.98 -34.65 38.66
C ILE A 313 -10.17 -34.07 37.88
N SER A 314 -10.06 -32.80 37.46
CA SER A 314 -11.11 -32.13 36.71
C SER A 314 -11.41 -32.80 35.35
N VAL A 315 -12.54 -33.49 35.27
CA VAL A 315 -13.07 -34.08 34.02
C VAL A 315 -13.94 -33.09 33.25
N VAL A 316 -14.32 -33.43 32.02
CA VAL A 316 -15.19 -32.62 31.16
C VAL A 316 -16.51 -32.28 31.86
N GLY A 317 -17.18 -33.28 32.46
CA GLY A 317 -18.50 -33.15 33.07
C GLY A 317 -19.62 -33.61 32.13
N GLU A 318 -20.88 -33.36 32.51
CA GLU A 318 -22.03 -33.81 31.72
C GLU A 318 -22.05 -33.19 30.31
N ILE A 319 -22.35 -34.01 29.31
CA ILE A 319 -22.61 -33.59 27.92
C ILE A 319 -24.04 -33.99 27.56
N PRO A 320 -24.94 -33.05 27.25
CA PRO A 320 -26.32 -33.36 26.88
C PRO A 320 -26.38 -34.09 25.53
N CYS A 321 -27.17 -35.15 25.46
CA CYS A 321 -27.39 -35.92 24.23
C CYS A 321 -28.49 -35.29 23.39
N GLY A 322 -28.14 -34.44 22.42
CA GLY A 322 -29.11 -33.79 21.55
C GLY A 322 -28.52 -32.65 20.73
N LEU A 323 -29.37 -31.96 19.97
CA LEU A 323 -29.05 -30.69 19.33
C LEU A 323 -29.67 -29.56 20.16
N SER A 324 -28.91 -28.49 20.41
CA SER A 324 -29.49 -27.29 21.02
C SER A 324 -30.51 -26.67 20.05
N PRO A 325 -31.72 -26.25 20.51
CA PRO A 325 -32.66 -25.53 19.67
C PRO A 325 -32.08 -24.17 19.25
N PRO A 326 -32.48 -23.63 18.10
CA PRO A 326 -32.02 -22.32 17.67
C PRO A 326 -32.52 -21.22 18.63
N SER A 327 -31.61 -20.34 19.07
CA SER A 327 -31.91 -19.20 19.93
C SER A 327 -31.49 -17.90 19.23
N VAL A 328 -32.37 -16.90 19.23
CA VAL A 328 -32.01 -15.54 18.79
C VAL A 328 -31.02 -14.95 19.81
N PRO A 329 -29.81 -14.49 19.39
CA PRO A 329 -28.91 -13.82 20.31
C PRO A 329 -29.48 -12.49 20.77
N ASP A 330 -29.17 -12.08 22.01
CA ASP A 330 -29.63 -10.79 22.50
C ASP A 330 -28.89 -9.63 21.82
N MET A 331 -29.68 -8.73 21.24
CA MET A 331 -29.23 -7.54 20.53
C MET A 331 -28.76 -6.43 21.49
N SER A 332 -29.12 -6.48 22.77
CA SER A 332 -28.65 -5.52 23.78
C SER A 332 -27.12 -5.51 23.89
N ILE A 333 -26.52 -6.71 23.87
CA ILE A 333 -25.08 -6.96 24.01
C ILE A 333 -24.28 -6.41 22.82
N PHE A 334 -24.90 -6.19 21.65
CA PHE A 334 -24.20 -5.86 20.40
C PHE A 334 -23.38 -4.56 20.51
N GLY A 335 -23.86 -3.57 21.28
CA GLY A 335 -23.12 -2.32 21.51
C GLY A 335 -21.81 -2.52 22.28
N GLU A 336 -21.75 -3.51 23.19
CA GLU A 336 -20.58 -3.77 24.03
C GLU A 336 -19.53 -4.66 23.35
N VAL A 337 -19.90 -5.43 22.31
CA VAL A 337 -19.03 -6.39 21.62
C VAL A 337 -18.71 -6.02 20.17
N ILE A 338 -19.17 -4.87 19.66
CA ILE A 338 -18.99 -4.47 18.26
C ILE A 338 -17.52 -4.39 17.83
N GLY A 339 -16.62 -3.93 18.71
CA GLY A 339 -15.18 -3.90 18.45
C GLY A 339 -14.58 -5.31 18.36
N ASP A 340 -14.91 -6.19 19.30
CA ASP A 340 -14.45 -7.58 19.30
C ASP A 340 -14.99 -8.36 18.10
N ALA A 341 -16.26 -8.16 17.74
CA ALA A 341 -16.92 -8.74 16.59
C ALA A 341 -16.26 -8.29 15.27
N PHE A 342 -15.85 -7.04 15.15
CA PHE A 342 -15.10 -6.51 14.01
C PHE A 342 -13.67 -7.11 13.94
N ALA A 343 -12.99 -7.24 15.08
CA ALA A 343 -11.67 -7.90 15.14
C ALA A 343 -11.77 -9.39 14.73
N LEU A 344 -12.73 -10.14 15.31
CA LEU A 344 -13.02 -11.53 14.94
C LEU A 344 -13.37 -11.66 13.45
N ALA A 345 -14.15 -10.74 12.90
CA ALA A 345 -14.51 -10.71 11.48
C ALA A 345 -13.28 -10.64 10.57
N ILE A 346 -12.34 -9.73 10.85
CA ILE A 346 -11.11 -9.55 10.08
C ILE A 346 -10.15 -10.72 10.31
N VAL A 347 -9.91 -11.15 11.55
CA VAL A 347 -9.00 -12.27 11.87
C VAL A 347 -9.47 -13.56 11.18
N GLY A 348 -10.76 -13.90 11.30
CA GLY A 348 -11.34 -15.09 10.70
C GLY A 348 -11.23 -15.06 9.16
N TYR A 349 -11.54 -13.92 8.54
CA TYR A 349 -11.40 -13.74 7.10
C TYR A 349 -9.94 -13.89 6.67
N ALA A 350 -9.00 -13.23 7.36
CA ALA A 350 -7.57 -13.21 7.02
C ALA A 350 -6.97 -14.62 6.95
N ILE A 351 -7.24 -15.45 7.95
CA ILE A 351 -6.80 -16.85 8.00
C ILE A 351 -7.49 -17.66 6.89
N SER A 352 -8.80 -17.45 6.68
CA SER A 352 -9.56 -18.19 5.67
C SER A 352 -9.10 -17.92 4.24
N ILE A 353 -8.89 -16.65 3.87
CA ILE A 353 -8.40 -16.31 2.53
C ILE A 353 -6.93 -16.69 2.34
N SER A 354 -6.10 -16.65 3.39
CA SER A 354 -4.72 -17.13 3.33
C SER A 354 -4.69 -18.64 3.04
N LEU A 355 -5.34 -19.46 3.86
CA LEU A 355 -5.39 -20.92 3.66
C LEU A 355 -6.06 -21.30 2.34
N GLY A 356 -7.16 -20.63 2.00
CA GLY A 356 -7.86 -20.78 0.72
C GLY A 356 -6.92 -20.55 -0.47
N LYS A 357 -6.16 -19.44 -0.47
CA LYS A 357 -5.15 -19.14 -1.51
C LYS A 357 -4.01 -20.16 -1.53
N THR A 358 -3.51 -20.64 -0.39
CA THR A 358 -2.46 -21.66 -0.33
C THR A 358 -2.86 -22.96 -1.03
N PHE A 359 -4.05 -23.51 -0.70
CA PHE A 359 -4.52 -24.73 -1.37
C PHE A 359 -4.94 -24.49 -2.83
N ALA A 360 -5.48 -23.30 -3.15
CA ALA A 360 -5.80 -22.90 -4.52
C ALA A 360 -4.56 -22.91 -5.44
N LEU A 361 -3.46 -22.29 -4.99
CA LEU A 361 -2.19 -22.28 -5.70
C LEU A 361 -1.60 -23.69 -5.84
N LYS A 362 -1.66 -24.51 -4.79
CA LYS A 362 -1.10 -25.86 -4.77
C LYS A 362 -1.83 -26.85 -5.70
N HIS A 363 -3.14 -26.68 -5.89
CA HIS A 363 -3.98 -27.57 -6.72
C HIS A 363 -4.53 -26.90 -8.00
N GLY A 364 -3.99 -25.74 -8.39
CA GLY A 364 -4.32 -25.09 -9.67
C GLY A 364 -5.78 -24.64 -9.83
N TYR A 365 -6.47 -24.28 -8.75
CA TYR A 365 -7.83 -23.71 -8.80
C TYR A 365 -7.86 -22.26 -8.31
N LYS A 366 -8.98 -21.55 -8.52
CA LYS A 366 -9.17 -20.17 -8.04
C LYS A 366 -10.16 -20.13 -6.87
N VAL A 367 -9.83 -19.33 -5.87
CA VAL A 367 -10.68 -18.93 -4.74
C VAL A 367 -11.09 -17.47 -4.93
N ASP A 368 -12.34 -17.12 -4.63
CA ASP A 368 -12.82 -15.73 -4.71
C ASP A 368 -12.85 -15.10 -3.31
N SER A 369 -12.05 -14.05 -3.13
CA SER A 369 -11.85 -13.38 -1.85
C SER A 369 -13.12 -12.75 -1.28
N ASN A 370 -14.08 -12.34 -2.12
CA ASN A 370 -15.34 -11.77 -1.64
C ASN A 370 -16.35 -12.87 -1.30
N GLN A 371 -16.39 -13.94 -2.09
CA GLN A 371 -17.28 -15.07 -1.82
C GLN A 371 -16.85 -15.86 -0.57
N GLU A 372 -15.54 -16.02 -0.31
CA GLU A 372 -15.07 -16.59 0.98
C GLU A 372 -15.50 -15.75 2.18
N LEU A 373 -15.46 -14.42 2.05
CA LEU A 373 -15.87 -13.48 3.10
C LEU A 373 -17.38 -13.57 3.39
N VAL A 374 -18.22 -13.66 2.35
CA VAL A 374 -19.66 -13.94 2.50
C VAL A 374 -19.91 -15.35 3.06
N ALA A 375 -19.22 -16.37 2.57
CA ALA A 375 -19.40 -17.76 3.00
C ALA A 375 -19.06 -17.97 4.48
N LEU A 376 -17.94 -17.39 4.94
CA LEU A 376 -17.55 -17.43 6.35
C LEU A 376 -18.54 -16.62 7.21
N GLY A 377 -18.96 -15.44 6.73
CA GLY A 377 -19.97 -14.62 7.40
C GLY A 377 -21.30 -15.33 7.60
N LEU A 378 -21.85 -15.95 6.55
CA LEU A 378 -23.08 -16.75 6.64
C LEU A 378 -22.91 -17.97 7.56
N SER A 379 -21.74 -18.61 7.54
CA SER A 379 -21.42 -19.75 8.43
C SER A 379 -21.40 -19.31 9.91
N ASN A 380 -20.90 -18.11 10.21
CA ASN A 380 -20.94 -17.50 11.54
C ASN A 380 -22.35 -17.03 11.95
N VAL A 381 -23.10 -16.35 11.07
CA VAL A 381 -24.48 -15.91 11.35
C VAL A 381 -25.38 -17.10 11.67
N VAL A 382 -25.43 -18.10 10.79
CA VAL A 382 -26.30 -19.26 10.99
C VAL A 382 -25.81 -20.11 12.17
N GLY A 383 -24.49 -20.28 12.33
CA GLY A 383 -23.91 -20.97 13.48
C GLY A 383 -24.30 -20.32 14.80
N GLY A 384 -24.25 -18.99 14.91
CA GLY A 384 -24.57 -18.25 16.13
C GLY A 384 -26.04 -18.37 16.55
N PHE A 385 -26.98 -18.51 15.60
CA PHE A 385 -28.37 -18.88 15.92
C PHE A 385 -28.49 -20.28 16.53
N PHE A 386 -27.59 -21.22 16.20
CA PHE A 386 -27.45 -22.51 16.87
C PHE A 386 -26.43 -22.48 18.03
N GLN A 387 -26.23 -21.32 18.66
CA GLN A 387 -25.34 -21.13 19.81
C GLN A 387 -23.86 -21.49 19.57
N CYS A 388 -23.43 -21.54 18.31
CA CYS A 388 -22.03 -21.72 17.97
C CYS A 388 -21.24 -20.43 18.18
N TYR A 389 -19.94 -20.55 18.37
CA TYR A 389 -19.02 -19.42 18.39
C TYR A 389 -18.21 -19.31 17.08
N SER A 390 -17.50 -18.20 16.90
CA SER A 390 -16.87 -17.82 15.62
C SER A 390 -15.91 -18.89 15.06
N VAL A 391 -16.14 -19.28 13.81
CA VAL A 391 -15.39 -20.35 13.11
C VAL A 391 -14.26 -19.84 12.22
N CYS A 392 -13.27 -20.71 12.03
CA CYS A 392 -12.16 -20.52 11.11
C CYS A 392 -11.76 -21.86 10.49
N PRO A 393 -11.22 -21.89 9.26
CA PRO A 393 -10.50 -23.06 8.79
C PRO A 393 -9.24 -23.31 9.63
N SER A 394 -8.96 -24.58 9.95
CA SER A 394 -7.74 -24.97 10.65
C SER A 394 -6.72 -25.56 9.68
N MET A 395 -5.46 -25.12 9.75
CA MET A 395 -4.35 -25.69 8.98
C MET A 395 -4.17 -27.19 9.26
N SER A 396 -4.33 -27.63 10.52
CA SER A 396 -4.15 -29.05 10.88
C SER A 396 -5.20 -29.96 10.25
N ARG A 397 -6.49 -29.59 10.36
CA ARG A 397 -7.60 -30.34 9.74
C ARG A 397 -7.54 -30.30 8.22
N SER A 398 -7.28 -29.13 7.64
CA SER A 398 -7.20 -28.96 6.17
C SER A 398 -6.03 -29.73 5.56
N LEU A 399 -4.89 -29.81 6.27
CA LEU A 399 -3.76 -30.65 5.85
C LEU A 399 -4.10 -32.14 5.92
N VAL A 400 -4.82 -32.60 6.94
CA VAL A 400 -5.30 -34.00 6.98
C VAL A 400 -6.34 -34.28 5.90
N GLN A 401 -7.21 -33.31 5.58
CA GLN A 401 -8.17 -33.41 4.48
C GLN A 401 -7.42 -33.63 3.14
N GLU A 402 -6.36 -32.85 2.90
CA GLU A 402 -5.51 -32.98 1.72
C GLU A 402 -4.69 -34.29 1.70
N THR A 403 -4.00 -34.66 2.78
CA THR A 403 -3.10 -35.84 2.77
C THR A 403 -3.84 -37.17 2.75
N THR A 404 -5.12 -37.20 3.14
CA THR A 404 -6.03 -38.34 2.91
C THR A 404 -6.61 -38.39 1.49
N GLY A 405 -6.27 -37.44 0.63
CA GLY A 405 -6.70 -37.39 -0.76
C GLY A 405 -8.09 -36.80 -0.99
N GLY A 406 -8.65 -36.06 -0.02
CA GLY A 406 -9.88 -35.31 -0.20
C GLY A 406 -9.72 -34.22 -1.26
N LYS A 407 -10.72 -34.10 -2.14
CA LYS A 407 -10.72 -33.27 -3.37
C LYS A 407 -11.84 -32.22 -3.36
N THR A 408 -12.89 -32.40 -2.55
CA THR A 408 -14.05 -31.50 -2.50
C THR A 408 -14.60 -31.27 -1.09
N GLN A 409 -15.54 -30.33 -0.96
CA GLN A 409 -16.24 -30.07 0.30
C GLN A 409 -17.25 -31.16 0.71
N MET A 410 -17.42 -32.23 -0.07
CA MET A 410 -18.10 -33.45 0.41
C MET A 410 -17.39 -34.03 1.66
N ALA A 411 -16.07 -33.87 1.78
CA ALA A 411 -15.33 -34.25 2.99
C ALA A 411 -15.79 -33.46 4.22
N GLY A 412 -16.16 -32.18 4.08
CA GLY A 412 -16.73 -31.35 5.15
C GLY A 412 -18.14 -31.81 5.58
N VAL A 413 -18.95 -32.29 4.64
CA VAL A 413 -20.28 -32.88 4.95
C VAL A 413 -20.12 -34.22 5.67
N ALA A 414 -19.17 -35.05 5.23
CA ALA A 414 -18.85 -36.31 5.90
C ALA A 414 -18.26 -36.10 7.31
N SER A 415 -17.41 -35.07 7.53
CA SER A 415 -16.91 -34.74 8.86
C SER A 415 -18.02 -34.23 9.79
N ALA A 416 -18.91 -33.38 9.27
CA ALA A 416 -20.09 -32.91 9.99
C ALA A 416 -21.02 -34.07 10.40
N LEU A 417 -21.21 -35.08 9.55
CA LEU A 417 -22.02 -36.27 9.88
C LEU A 417 -21.42 -37.09 11.02
N ILE A 418 -20.09 -37.26 11.08
CA ILE A 418 -19.40 -37.94 12.19
C ILE A 418 -19.56 -37.16 13.50
N VAL A 419 -19.47 -35.83 13.46
CA VAL A 419 -19.72 -34.97 14.63
C VAL A 419 -21.18 -35.06 15.08
N LEU A 420 -22.15 -35.10 14.16
CA LEU A 420 -23.57 -35.28 14.47
C LEU A 420 -23.86 -36.62 15.17
N VAL A 421 -23.36 -37.73 14.64
CA VAL A 421 -23.49 -39.06 15.27
C VAL A 421 -22.87 -39.07 16.66
N THR A 422 -21.73 -38.40 16.83
CA THR A 422 -21.06 -38.27 18.14
C THR A 422 -21.92 -37.51 19.15
N ILE A 423 -22.46 -36.35 18.78
CA ILE A 423 -23.35 -35.54 19.63
C ILE A 423 -24.61 -36.34 20.06
N LEU A 424 -25.22 -37.09 19.14
CA LEU A 424 -26.49 -37.78 19.37
C LEU A 424 -26.37 -39.10 20.16
N LYS A 425 -25.18 -39.74 20.20
CA LYS A 425 -25.02 -41.09 20.80
C LYS A 425 -23.74 -41.32 21.60
N LEU A 426 -22.65 -40.59 21.35
CA LEU A 426 -21.36 -40.84 21.99
C LEU A 426 -21.00 -39.80 23.07
N GLY A 427 -21.76 -38.71 23.20
CA GLY A 427 -21.57 -37.68 24.24
C GLY A 427 -21.28 -38.20 25.65
N PRO A 428 -22.01 -39.21 26.19
CA PRO A 428 -21.75 -39.76 27.52
C PRO A 428 -20.36 -40.37 27.68
N LEU A 429 -19.76 -40.88 26.59
CA LEU A 429 -18.42 -41.49 26.60
C LEU A 429 -17.28 -40.48 26.79
N PHE A 430 -17.56 -39.17 26.80
CA PHE A 430 -16.55 -38.13 27.02
C PHE A 430 -16.70 -37.41 28.38
N GLN A 431 -17.67 -37.79 29.21
CA GLN A 431 -17.95 -37.08 30.48
C GLN A 431 -16.79 -37.22 31.49
N GLU A 432 -16.24 -38.43 31.63
CA GLU A 432 -15.09 -38.76 32.50
C GLU A 432 -13.71 -38.42 31.88
N LEU A 433 -13.66 -37.74 30.73
CA LEU A 433 -12.39 -37.35 30.09
C LEU A 433 -11.71 -36.22 30.90
N PRO A 434 -10.46 -36.37 31.38
CA PRO A 434 -9.75 -35.31 32.08
C PRO A 434 -9.47 -34.09 31.18
N LYS A 435 -9.83 -32.88 31.65
CA LYS A 435 -9.61 -31.60 30.94
C LYS A 435 -8.12 -31.37 30.61
N ALA A 436 -7.21 -31.90 31.43
CA ALA A 436 -5.78 -31.89 31.18
C ALA A 436 -5.36 -32.55 29.85
N VAL A 437 -6.04 -33.62 29.41
CA VAL A 437 -5.67 -34.32 28.18
C VAL A 437 -6.14 -33.56 26.94
N LEU A 438 -7.29 -32.87 27.02
CA LEU A 438 -7.70 -31.90 26.00
C LEU A 438 -6.64 -30.79 25.84
N ALA A 439 -6.12 -30.26 26.95
CA ALA A 439 -5.06 -29.24 26.95
C ALA A 439 -3.74 -29.74 26.32
N VAL A 440 -3.34 -30.97 26.63
CA VAL A 440 -2.18 -31.62 26.02
C VAL A 440 -2.36 -31.81 24.51
N ILE A 441 -3.54 -32.23 24.04
CA ILE A 441 -3.81 -32.38 22.60
C ILE A 441 -3.69 -31.03 21.87
N VAL A 442 -4.11 -29.92 22.49
CA VAL A 442 -3.86 -28.57 21.96
C VAL A 442 -2.36 -28.28 21.89
N PHE A 443 -1.63 -28.45 22.99
CA PHE A 443 -0.19 -28.18 23.06
C PHE A 443 0.60 -28.94 21.98
N VAL A 444 0.35 -30.24 21.81
CA VAL A 444 1.00 -31.07 20.80
C VAL A 444 0.66 -30.63 19.37
N ASN A 445 -0.56 -30.14 19.12
CA ASN A 445 -0.96 -29.62 17.80
C ASN A 445 -0.34 -28.26 17.44
N LEU A 446 0.03 -27.44 18.44
CA LEU A 446 0.70 -26.15 18.20
C LEU A 446 2.16 -26.30 17.69
N LYS A 447 2.77 -27.51 17.78
CA LYS A 447 4.12 -27.81 17.25
C LYS A 447 4.32 -27.36 15.80
N GLY A 448 3.29 -27.53 14.96
CA GLY A 448 3.33 -27.11 13.55
C GLY A 448 3.36 -25.60 13.35
N MET A 449 2.71 -24.84 14.24
CA MET A 449 2.69 -23.37 14.20
C MET A 449 4.03 -22.80 14.69
N PHE A 450 4.59 -23.32 15.79
CA PHE A 450 5.90 -22.88 16.26
C PHE A 450 7.03 -23.12 15.25
N LYS A 451 6.98 -24.19 14.43
CA LYS A 451 8.00 -24.48 13.40
C LYS A 451 8.21 -23.34 12.38
N GLN A 452 7.27 -22.39 12.29
CA GLN A 452 7.40 -21.16 11.50
C GLN A 452 8.57 -20.25 11.95
N TYR A 453 9.22 -20.47 13.11
CA TYR A 453 10.44 -19.74 13.49
C TYR A 453 11.57 -19.82 12.43
N ALA A 454 11.60 -20.88 11.61
CA ALA A 454 12.56 -21.04 10.52
C ALA A 454 12.42 -19.96 9.41
N ASP A 455 11.28 -19.27 9.37
CA ASP A 455 11.03 -18.16 8.45
C ASP A 455 11.95 -16.98 8.73
N VAL A 456 12.35 -16.75 9.99
CA VAL A 456 13.26 -15.65 10.38
C VAL A 456 14.58 -15.73 9.59
N VAL A 457 15.19 -16.91 9.54
CA VAL A 457 16.44 -17.14 8.82
C VAL A 457 16.24 -17.07 7.29
N THR A 458 15.07 -17.49 6.81
CA THR A 458 14.73 -17.51 5.39
C THR A 458 14.46 -16.10 4.85
N LEU A 459 13.76 -15.27 5.63
CA LEU A 459 13.44 -13.87 5.30
C LEU A 459 14.69 -12.98 5.43
N TRP A 460 15.51 -13.14 6.48
CA TRP A 460 16.79 -12.41 6.62
C TRP A 460 17.69 -12.54 5.38
N ARG A 461 17.71 -13.72 4.76
CA ARG A 461 18.49 -14.01 3.53
C ARG A 461 17.82 -13.57 2.22
N ARG A 462 16.53 -13.21 2.23
CA ARG A 462 15.74 -12.91 1.02
C ARG A 462 15.25 -11.47 0.96
N ASN A 463 14.51 -11.03 1.97
CA ASN A 463 13.98 -9.68 2.07
C ASN A 463 13.92 -9.25 3.54
N LYS A 464 14.81 -8.32 3.91
CA LYS A 464 14.87 -7.75 5.26
C LYS A 464 13.56 -7.04 5.65
N ILE A 465 12.83 -6.49 4.69
CA ILE A 465 11.60 -5.74 4.94
C ILE A 465 10.48 -6.69 5.39
N ASP A 466 10.31 -7.83 4.71
CA ASP A 466 9.32 -8.84 5.09
C ASP A 466 9.64 -9.46 6.46
N LEU A 467 10.92 -9.56 6.82
CA LEU A 467 11.33 -9.94 8.16
C LEU A 467 10.93 -8.88 9.21
N VAL A 468 11.10 -7.59 8.94
CA VAL A 468 10.67 -6.54 9.89
C VAL A 468 9.15 -6.61 10.08
N VAL A 469 8.36 -6.83 9.01
CA VAL A 469 6.91 -7.08 9.13
C VAL A 469 6.63 -8.33 9.98
N TRP A 470 7.35 -9.44 9.76
CA TRP A 470 7.22 -10.66 10.57
C TRP A 470 7.52 -10.40 12.06
N LEU A 471 8.63 -9.74 12.36
CA LEU A 471 9.06 -9.43 13.74
C LEU A 471 8.11 -8.46 14.44
N VAL A 472 7.72 -7.37 13.79
CA VAL A 472 6.74 -6.41 14.33
C VAL A 472 5.40 -7.11 14.60
N THR A 473 4.93 -7.95 13.68
CA THR A 473 3.69 -8.73 13.88
C THR A 473 3.77 -9.68 15.07
N TRP A 474 4.90 -10.38 15.20
CA TRP A 474 5.11 -11.33 16.30
C TRP A 474 5.15 -10.61 17.66
N VAL A 475 5.91 -9.51 17.76
CA VAL A 475 5.99 -8.70 19.00
C VAL A 475 4.66 -8.01 19.32
N SER A 476 3.99 -7.37 18.34
CA SER A 476 2.71 -6.68 18.56
C SER A 476 1.64 -7.65 19.07
N THR A 477 1.56 -8.85 18.49
CA THR A 477 0.58 -9.88 18.85
C THR A 477 0.84 -10.48 20.22
N LEU A 478 2.11 -10.65 20.63
CA LEU A 478 2.45 -11.11 21.98
C LEU A 478 2.15 -10.06 23.07
N LEU A 479 2.43 -8.78 22.80
CA LEU A 479 2.36 -7.72 23.82
C LEU A 479 1.01 -6.99 23.88
N LEU A 480 0.26 -6.89 22.78
CA LEU A 480 -0.98 -6.11 22.70
C LEU A 480 -2.26 -6.97 22.64
N ASN A 481 -2.13 -8.30 22.68
CA ASN A 481 -3.15 -9.31 22.37
C ASN A 481 -3.43 -9.50 20.85
N LEU A 482 -4.30 -10.46 20.56
CA LEU A 482 -4.59 -11.02 19.23
C LEU A 482 -5.34 -10.06 18.29
N ASP A 483 -6.08 -9.11 18.86
CA ASP A 483 -6.91 -8.11 18.20
C ASP A 483 -6.08 -6.85 17.86
N LEU A 484 -5.57 -6.15 18.88
CA LEU A 484 -4.76 -4.94 18.71
C LEU A 484 -3.43 -5.25 18.02
N GLY A 485 -2.85 -6.42 18.28
CA GLY A 485 -1.63 -6.89 17.63
C GLY A 485 -1.76 -7.06 16.12
N LEU A 486 -2.93 -7.52 15.64
CA LEU A 486 -3.22 -7.60 14.20
C LEU A 486 -3.50 -6.21 13.60
N ALA A 487 -4.25 -5.36 14.30
CA ALA A 487 -4.49 -3.98 13.83
C ALA A 487 -3.16 -3.21 13.65
N ALA A 488 -2.24 -3.35 14.61
CA ALA A 488 -0.90 -2.78 14.55
C ALA A 488 -0.07 -3.37 13.39
N SER A 489 -0.11 -4.69 13.16
CA SER A 489 0.69 -5.31 12.11
C SER A 489 0.20 -5.00 10.69
N ILE A 490 -1.12 -4.95 10.46
CA ILE A 490 -1.69 -4.52 9.18
C ILE A 490 -1.33 -3.06 8.91
N THR A 491 -1.46 -2.19 9.91
CA THR A 491 -1.07 -0.77 9.79
C THR A 491 0.42 -0.64 9.45
N PHE A 492 1.30 -1.38 10.13
CA PHE A 492 2.73 -1.39 9.84
C PHE A 492 3.06 -1.93 8.44
N ALA A 493 2.37 -2.98 7.98
CA ALA A 493 2.54 -3.53 6.63
C ALA A 493 2.10 -2.54 5.54
N LEU A 494 1.01 -1.79 5.76
CA LEU A 494 0.58 -0.73 4.84
C LEU A 494 1.56 0.44 4.80
N LEU A 495 2.04 0.92 5.96
CA LEU A 495 3.09 1.94 6.04
C LEU A 495 4.37 1.48 5.32
N THR A 496 4.73 0.21 5.45
CA THR A 496 5.88 -0.40 4.76
C THR A 496 5.74 -0.37 3.23
N VAL A 497 4.52 -0.51 2.69
CA VAL A 497 4.26 -0.32 1.25
C VAL A 497 4.41 1.14 0.86
N ILE A 498 3.84 2.07 1.65
CA ILE A 498 3.88 3.52 1.38
C ILE A 498 5.32 4.05 1.36
N PHE A 499 6.15 3.73 2.36
CA PHE A 499 7.55 4.16 2.37
C PHE A 499 8.36 3.59 1.19
N ARG A 500 8.01 2.39 0.69
CA ARG A 500 8.64 1.80 -0.50
C ARG A 500 8.22 2.47 -1.81
N THR A 501 7.04 3.08 -1.90
CA THR A 501 6.62 3.85 -3.09
C THR A 501 7.05 5.32 -3.02
N GLN A 502 7.34 5.85 -1.83
CA GLN A 502 7.88 7.20 -1.62
C GLN A 502 9.38 7.32 -1.87
N MET A 503 10.13 6.21 -1.83
CA MET A 503 11.59 6.18 -2.05
C MET A 503 11.97 5.47 -3.37
N PRO A 504 11.65 6.06 -4.54
CA PRO A 504 12.11 5.53 -5.82
C PRO A 504 13.60 5.78 -6.05
N THR A 505 14.15 5.11 -7.06
CA THR A 505 15.47 5.42 -7.62
C THR A 505 15.35 6.25 -8.88
N TYR A 506 16.23 7.22 -9.04
CA TYR A 506 16.29 8.12 -10.21
C TYR A 506 17.58 7.86 -10.98
N SER A 507 17.46 7.60 -12.29
CA SER A 507 18.59 7.24 -13.18
C SER A 507 18.62 8.13 -14.41
N VAL A 508 19.82 8.56 -14.82
CA VAL A 508 20.06 9.19 -16.12
C VAL A 508 20.38 8.09 -17.14
N LEU A 509 19.79 8.15 -18.33
CA LEU A 509 19.94 7.12 -19.36
C LEU A 509 20.92 7.54 -20.46
N GLY A 510 21.87 6.66 -20.76
CA GLY A 510 22.76 6.75 -21.91
C GLY A 510 22.33 5.78 -23.01
N ASN A 511 22.64 6.13 -24.25
CA ASN A 511 22.45 5.25 -25.40
C ASN A 511 23.59 4.20 -25.47
N VAL A 512 23.25 2.95 -25.80
CA VAL A 512 24.24 1.94 -26.18
C VAL A 512 24.54 2.08 -27.69
N PRO A 513 25.78 2.43 -28.09
CA PRO A 513 26.10 2.81 -29.46
C PRO A 513 25.65 1.81 -30.54
N GLY A 514 25.01 2.33 -31.59
CA GLY A 514 24.50 1.52 -32.71
C GLY A 514 23.19 0.78 -32.41
N THR A 515 22.51 1.09 -31.30
CA THR A 515 21.22 0.49 -30.92
C THR A 515 20.20 1.55 -30.49
N GLU A 516 18.92 1.19 -30.44
CA GLU A 516 17.85 2.00 -29.84
C GLU A 516 17.74 1.84 -28.30
N LEU A 517 18.71 1.19 -27.65
CA LEU A 517 18.68 0.91 -26.22
C LEU A 517 19.16 2.09 -25.39
N TYR A 518 18.38 2.45 -24.37
CA TYR A 518 18.69 3.47 -23.37
C TYR A 518 18.78 2.80 -21.99
N LEU A 519 19.98 2.78 -21.41
CA LEU A 519 20.29 2.11 -20.17
C LEU A 519 20.88 3.09 -19.16
N ASP A 520 20.73 2.76 -17.87
CA ASP A 520 21.27 3.58 -16.79
C ASP A 520 22.80 3.55 -16.80
N ILE A 521 23.41 4.73 -16.76
CA ILE A 521 24.85 4.95 -16.94
C ILE A 521 25.64 4.47 -15.71
N GLU A 522 25.05 4.58 -14.51
CA GLU A 522 25.68 4.14 -13.26
C GLU A 522 25.84 2.61 -13.22
N THR A 523 24.94 1.87 -13.89
CA THR A 523 25.01 0.40 -13.99
C THR A 523 25.67 -0.13 -15.28
N HIS A 524 25.62 0.59 -16.41
CA HIS A 524 26.05 0.07 -17.72
C HIS A 524 27.18 0.89 -18.36
N ARG A 525 28.42 0.37 -18.27
CA ARG A 525 29.65 1.03 -18.78
C ARG A 525 29.68 1.35 -20.29
N GLU A 526 28.83 0.72 -21.08
CA GLU A 526 28.74 0.96 -22.54
C GLU A 526 27.67 2.00 -22.91
N ALA A 527 26.78 2.34 -21.98
CA ALA A 527 25.80 3.41 -22.17
C ALA A 527 26.50 4.78 -22.05
N LYS A 528 26.23 5.67 -23.01
CA LYS A 528 26.84 7.01 -23.07
C LYS A 528 25.78 8.09 -23.18
N GLU A 529 25.98 9.19 -22.48
CA GLU A 529 25.14 10.38 -22.63
C GLU A 529 25.20 10.92 -24.06
N ILE A 530 24.09 11.51 -24.51
CA ILE A 530 23.99 12.18 -25.80
C ILE A 530 24.28 13.65 -25.56
N ALA A 531 25.25 14.20 -26.30
CA ALA A 531 25.65 15.60 -26.18
C ALA A 531 24.43 16.52 -26.30
N GLY A 532 24.12 17.22 -25.20
CA GLY A 532 23.02 18.18 -25.09
C GLY A 532 21.62 17.62 -24.82
N VAL A 533 21.45 16.31 -24.66
CA VAL A 533 20.16 15.68 -24.36
C VAL A 533 20.26 14.80 -23.11
N THR A 534 19.72 15.29 -21.99
CA THR A 534 19.64 14.52 -20.73
C THR A 534 18.35 13.71 -20.70
N ILE A 535 18.45 12.40 -20.45
CA ILE A 535 17.29 11.50 -20.38
C ILE A 535 17.12 11.06 -18.93
N PHE A 536 16.03 11.47 -18.28
CA PHE A 536 15.76 11.21 -16.86
C PHE A 536 14.63 10.21 -16.68
N ARG A 537 14.87 9.15 -15.89
CA ARG A 537 13.89 8.10 -15.58
C ARG A 537 13.76 7.89 -14.08
N SER A 538 12.52 7.87 -13.58
CA SER A 538 12.16 7.37 -12.24
C SER A 538 11.81 5.89 -12.30
N SER A 539 12.19 5.10 -11.29
CA SER A 539 11.75 3.70 -11.16
C SER A 539 10.33 3.53 -10.60
N ALA A 540 9.66 4.62 -10.20
CA ALA A 540 8.26 4.60 -9.78
C ALA A 540 7.43 5.74 -10.41
N THR A 541 6.12 5.51 -10.43
CA THR A 541 5.07 6.48 -10.79
C THR A 541 5.14 7.75 -9.93
N VAL A 542 4.85 8.92 -10.53
CA VAL A 542 4.88 10.24 -9.87
C VAL A 542 3.49 10.61 -9.37
N TYR A 543 3.39 10.98 -8.09
CA TYR A 543 2.14 11.32 -7.40
C TYR A 543 2.43 12.29 -6.23
N PHE A 544 1.39 12.77 -5.53
CA PHE A 544 1.49 13.86 -4.55
C PHE A 544 2.57 13.67 -3.47
N ALA A 545 2.90 12.43 -3.10
CA ALA A 545 3.85 12.14 -2.01
C ALA A 545 5.30 11.96 -2.48
N ASN A 546 5.59 11.97 -3.78
CA ASN A 546 6.96 11.92 -4.32
C ASN A 546 7.26 12.97 -5.42
N ALA A 547 6.27 13.79 -5.82
CA ALA A 547 6.45 14.82 -6.85
C ALA A 547 7.52 15.88 -6.51
N GLU A 548 7.68 16.23 -5.23
CA GLU A 548 8.75 17.15 -4.78
C GLU A 548 10.13 16.49 -4.85
N LEU A 549 10.26 15.24 -4.38
CA LEU A 549 11.49 14.45 -4.50
C LEU A 549 11.88 14.20 -5.97
N TYR A 550 10.90 14.04 -6.87
CA TYR A 550 11.13 13.93 -8.32
C TYR A 550 11.70 15.23 -8.89
N LEU A 551 11.16 16.39 -8.47
CA LEU A 551 11.64 17.71 -8.88
C LEU A 551 13.06 18.00 -8.36
N GLU A 552 13.36 17.64 -7.11
CA GLU A 552 14.71 17.78 -6.54
C GLU A 552 15.72 16.86 -7.22
N ALA A 553 15.39 15.57 -7.40
CA ALA A 553 16.27 14.62 -8.08
C ALA A 553 16.49 14.97 -9.57
N LEU A 554 15.49 15.55 -10.24
CA LEU A 554 15.64 16.06 -11.61
C LEU A 554 16.62 17.23 -11.67
N LYS A 555 16.54 18.18 -10.72
CA LYS A 555 17.48 19.32 -10.61
C LYS A 555 18.90 18.85 -10.30
N GLU A 556 19.04 17.90 -9.37
CA GLU A 556 20.34 17.31 -9.01
C GLU A 556 20.96 16.55 -10.19
N LYS A 557 20.24 15.59 -10.78
CA LYS A 557 20.75 14.75 -11.88
C LYS A 557 20.93 15.48 -13.21
N SER A 558 20.26 16.62 -13.43
CA SER A 558 20.53 17.49 -14.59
C SER A 558 21.67 18.50 -14.35
N GLY A 559 22.11 18.68 -13.10
CA GLY A 559 23.13 19.68 -12.74
C GLY A 559 22.67 21.14 -12.87
N LEU A 560 21.37 21.39 -13.02
CA LEU A 560 20.80 22.72 -13.30
C LEU A 560 20.12 23.31 -12.07
N ASP A 561 20.77 24.28 -11.42
CA ASP A 561 20.15 25.10 -10.36
C ASP A 561 19.22 26.15 -10.99
N ILE A 562 18.04 25.68 -11.40
CA ILE A 562 17.01 26.49 -12.09
C ILE A 562 16.70 27.77 -11.29
N SER A 563 16.60 27.67 -9.97
CA SER A 563 16.31 28.79 -9.08
C SER A 563 17.34 29.91 -9.21
N LYS A 564 18.65 29.59 -9.20
CA LYS A 564 19.72 30.56 -9.44
C LYS A 564 19.74 31.03 -10.91
N MET A 565 19.47 30.14 -11.87
CA MET A 565 19.50 30.46 -13.31
C MET A 565 18.38 31.43 -13.72
N ILE A 566 17.14 31.24 -13.26
CA ILE A 566 16.02 32.16 -13.50
C ILE A 566 16.33 33.55 -12.90
N ILE A 567 16.83 33.60 -11.66
CA ILE A 567 17.26 34.86 -11.01
C ILE A 567 18.36 35.54 -11.83
N TYR A 568 19.32 34.78 -12.37
CA TYR A 568 20.39 35.30 -13.21
C TYR A 568 19.87 35.86 -14.55
N LYS A 569 19.04 35.10 -15.29
CA LYS A 569 18.46 35.52 -16.58
C LYS A 569 17.63 36.80 -16.41
N ARG A 570 16.69 36.81 -15.46
CA ARG A 570 15.87 38.00 -15.13
C ARG A 570 16.75 39.22 -14.75
N ARG A 571 17.89 39.00 -14.06
CA ARG A 571 18.88 40.06 -13.74
C ARG A 571 19.68 40.54 -14.96
N GLN A 572 19.96 39.69 -15.95
CA GLN A 572 20.60 40.09 -17.20
C GLN A 572 19.62 40.84 -18.12
N GLU A 573 18.40 40.36 -18.29
CA GLU A 573 17.34 41.09 -19.00
C GLU A 573 17.10 42.49 -18.41
N ALA A 574 17.08 42.61 -17.08
CA ALA A 574 16.93 43.90 -16.41
C ALA A 574 18.12 44.84 -16.69
N LYS A 575 19.35 44.34 -16.87
CA LYS A 575 20.50 45.14 -17.33
C LYS A 575 20.36 45.52 -18.81
N GLN A 576 19.90 44.60 -19.65
CA GLN A 576 19.72 44.84 -21.09
C GLN A 576 18.62 45.88 -21.34
N LYS A 577 17.44 45.72 -20.75
CA LYS A 577 16.34 46.72 -20.78
C LYS A 577 16.78 48.08 -20.21
N ARG A 578 17.75 48.14 -19.27
CA ARG A 578 18.40 49.39 -18.82
C ARG A 578 19.38 49.98 -19.85
N ARG A 579 20.17 49.15 -20.53
CA ARG A 579 21.07 49.58 -21.63
C ARG A 579 20.27 50.12 -22.81
N GLU A 580 19.24 49.41 -23.26
CA GLU A 580 18.32 49.80 -24.33
C GLU A 580 17.65 51.15 -24.04
N ARG A 581 17.00 51.30 -22.87
CA ARG A 581 16.43 52.58 -22.42
C ARG A 581 17.47 53.72 -22.33
N THR A 582 18.75 53.40 -22.13
CA THR A 582 19.84 54.39 -22.11
C THR A 582 20.28 54.77 -23.53
N ALA A 583 20.37 53.81 -24.44
CA ALA A 583 20.65 54.03 -25.86
C ALA A 583 19.51 54.83 -26.53
N GLU A 584 18.25 54.46 -26.29
CA GLU A 584 17.06 55.18 -26.74
C GLU A 584 17.06 56.64 -26.25
N ARG A 585 17.41 56.88 -24.98
CA ARG A 585 17.58 58.23 -24.41
C ARG A 585 18.74 59.01 -25.04
N ARG A 586 19.79 58.35 -25.53
CA ARG A 586 20.90 58.98 -26.28
C ARG A 586 20.47 59.32 -27.71
N ALA A 587 19.86 58.38 -28.44
CA ALA A 587 19.29 58.60 -29.78
C ALA A 587 18.27 59.75 -29.79
N LYS A 588 17.33 59.79 -28.83
CA LYS A 588 16.38 60.91 -28.66
C LYS A 588 17.05 62.26 -28.35
N ARG A 589 18.28 62.27 -27.81
CA ARG A 589 19.09 63.50 -27.62
C ARG A 589 19.83 63.89 -28.90
N GLN A 590 20.35 62.94 -29.67
CA GLN A 590 20.97 63.16 -30.98
C GLN A 590 19.97 63.70 -32.00
N ALA A 591 18.83 63.03 -32.20
CA ALA A 591 17.75 63.51 -33.06
C ALA A 591 17.22 64.91 -32.68
N LYS A 592 17.27 65.29 -31.39
CA LYS A 592 16.92 66.64 -30.92
C LYS A 592 18.02 67.69 -31.18
N ARG A 593 19.29 67.27 -31.30
CA ARG A 593 20.40 68.12 -31.79
C ARG A 593 20.35 68.28 -33.30
N GLU A 594 20.18 67.20 -34.06
CA GLU A 594 20.02 67.22 -35.52
C GLU A 594 18.84 68.10 -35.95
N ARG A 595 17.65 67.92 -35.35
CA ARG A 595 16.49 68.79 -35.60
C ARG A 595 16.71 70.26 -35.20
N ARG A 596 17.67 70.57 -34.33
CA ARG A 596 18.09 71.96 -34.03
C ARG A 596 19.07 72.47 -35.08
N ALA A 597 20.05 71.67 -35.51
CA ALA A 597 20.96 72.03 -36.58
C ALA A 597 20.22 72.26 -37.91
N GLN A 598 19.27 71.39 -38.28
CA GLN A 598 18.41 71.55 -39.45
C GLN A 598 17.53 72.81 -39.37
N ARG A 599 17.08 73.21 -38.18
CA ARG A 599 16.35 74.48 -37.98
C ARG A 599 17.27 75.68 -38.12
N ALA A 600 18.48 75.64 -37.56
CA ALA A 600 19.47 76.70 -37.72
C ALA A 600 19.90 76.87 -39.19
N ALA A 601 20.15 75.77 -39.90
CA ALA A 601 20.44 75.78 -41.34
C ALA A 601 19.29 76.37 -42.16
N LYS A 602 18.03 75.99 -41.86
CA LYS A 602 16.86 76.62 -42.50
C LYS A 602 16.73 78.11 -42.17
N GLN A 603 17.04 78.55 -40.95
CA GLN A 603 17.05 79.98 -40.62
C GLN A 603 18.16 80.73 -41.37
N GLN A 604 19.37 80.18 -41.48
CA GLN A 604 20.44 80.79 -42.29
C GLN A 604 20.08 80.86 -43.78
N GLN A 605 19.36 79.87 -44.30
CA GLN A 605 18.90 79.85 -45.69
C GLN A 605 17.66 80.73 -45.94
N GLN A 606 16.95 81.15 -44.89
CA GLN A 606 15.80 82.06 -44.95
C GLN A 606 16.16 83.54 -44.66
N VAL A 607 17.40 83.82 -44.26
CA VAL A 607 17.93 85.18 -44.02
C VAL A 607 18.44 85.86 -45.30
N PHE A 608 18.49 85.14 -46.43
CA PHE A 608 19.02 85.66 -47.71
C PHE A 608 17.95 85.96 -48.78
N SER A 609 16.65 86.06 -48.40
CA SER A 609 15.57 86.31 -49.38
C SER A 609 14.27 86.88 -48.78
N VAL A 610 14.27 88.17 -48.42
CA VAL A 610 13.05 89.01 -48.42
C VAL A 610 13.43 90.43 -48.82
N GLU A 611 12.79 90.97 -49.85
CA GLU A 611 12.69 92.41 -50.09
C GLU A 611 11.29 92.71 -50.70
N GLU A 612 10.74 93.87 -50.35
CA GLU A 612 9.53 94.55 -50.88
C GLU A 612 8.06 94.04 -50.67
N GLU A 613 7.21 95.04 -50.34
CA GLU A 613 5.79 95.27 -50.69
C GLU A 613 4.60 94.44 -50.16
N ALA A 614 4.18 94.79 -48.93
CA ALA A 614 2.90 95.39 -48.52
C ALA A 614 1.52 95.08 -49.20
N GLY A 615 0.44 95.01 -48.40
CA GLY A 615 -0.94 95.29 -48.90
C GLY A 615 -2.21 94.95 -48.05
N TRP A 616 -2.72 95.93 -47.29
CA TRP A 616 -4.16 96.24 -47.02
C TRP A 616 -5.17 95.29 -46.27
N ARG A 617 -5.79 95.85 -45.18
CA ARG A 617 -7.24 95.82 -44.77
C ARG A 617 -7.94 94.51 -44.28
N ASP A 618 -9.00 94.53 -43.44
CA ASP A 618 -9.46 95.49 -42.39
C ASP A 618 -10.51 94.85 -41.41
N THR A 619 -10.65 95.45 -40.21
CA THR A 619 -11.77 95.55 -39.22
C THR A 619 -12.87 94.47 -38.91
N CYS A 620 -13.08 94.29 -37.58
CA CYS A 620 -14.34 94.22 -36.79
C CYS A 620 -15.16 92.93 -36.49
N MET A 621 -15.24 92.61 -35.17
CA MET A 621 -16.41 92.28 -34.27
C MET A 621 -17.41 91.13 -34.64
N ASP A 622 -18.17 90.50 -33.71
CA ASP A 622 -18.48 90.79 -32.30
C ASP A 622 -18.88 89.53 -31.46
N GLY A 623 -18.72 89.58 -30.11
CA GLY A 623 -19.39 88.81 -29.03
C GLY A 623 -19.40 87.25 -28.98
N ASN A 624 -19.71 86.56 -27.86
CA ASN A 624 -19.70 86.85 -26.40
C ASN A 624 -19.92 85.53 -25.58
N VAL A 625 -19.98 85.59 -24.22
CA VAL A 625 -20.61 84.65 -23.24
C VAL A 625 -19.71 83.72 -22.35
N THR A 626 -19.45 84.22 -21.13
CA THR A 626 -19.35 83.58 -19.78
C THR A 626 -18.34 82.46 -19.39
N ASP A 627 -17.32 82.87 -18.62
CA ASP A 627 -17.15 82.73 -17.15
C ASP A 627 -17.05 81.38 -16.39
N ASN A 628 -15.91 81.30 -15.68
CA ASN A 628 -15.72 80.95 -14.25
C ASN A 628 -15.42 79.53 -13.72
N GLU A 629 -14.68 79.58 -12.60
CA GLU A 629 -14.14 78.50 -11.75
C GLU A 629 -15.12 78.17 -10.60
N GLU A 630 -14.97 77.00 -9.96
CA GLU A 630 -14.65 76.91 -8.52
C GLU A 630 -14.38 75.46 -8.03
N GLN A 631 -13.95 75.33 -6.76
CA GLN A 631 -13.75 74.06 -6.03
C GLN A 631 -14.91 73.81 -5.04
N VAL A 632 -15.00 72.61 -4.42
CA VAL A 632 -15.22 72.37 -2.95
C VAL A 632 -15.54 70.87 -2.64
N TRP A 633 -15.48 70.52 -1.35
CA TRP A 633 -15.59 69.21 -0.67
C TRP A 633 -17.08 68.74 -0.51
N THR A 634 -17.52 67.63 0.12
CA THR A 634 -17.06 66.63 1.15
C THR A 634 -17.77 65.25 0.89
N GLU A 635 -17.75 64.12 1.65
CA GLU A 635 -16.86 63.42 2.61
C GLU A 635 -17.29 61.91 2.70
N ARG A 636 -16.38 61.01 3.14
CA ARG A 636 -16.62 59.70 3.85
C ARG A 636 -17.35 58.53 3.12
N GLU A 637 -17.23 57.24 3.55
CA GLU A 637 -16.57 56.65 4.75
C GLU A 637 -16.00 55.21 4.51
N ASN A 638 -15.12 54.73 5.42
CA ASN A 638 -14.58 53.36 5.59
C ASN A 638 -13.69 52.79 4.44
N GLY A 639 -12.58 52.05 4.64
CA GLY A 639 -11.82 51.57 5.81
C GLY A 639 -10.88 50.40 5.39
N THR A 640 -9.78 49.99 6.07
CA THR A 640 -9.06 50.50 7.26
C THR A 640 -7.56 50.09 7.27
N VAL A 641 -6.65 51.08 7.31
CA VAL A 641 -5.44 51.20 8.17
C VAL A 641 -4.50 49.99 8.47
N PHE A 642 -3.19 50.17 8.22
CA PHE A 642 -2.11 49.90 9.21
C PHE A 642 -0.91 50.87 9.01
N VAL A 643 -0.11 51.11 10.07
CA VAL A 643 0.72 52.34 10.22
C VAL A 643 2.21 52.06 10.48
N ILE A 644 3.10 52.93 9.99
CA ILE A 644 4.52 53.02 10.36
C ILE A 644 4.72 54.12 11.42
N PRO A 645 5.33 53.85 12.60
CA PRO A 645 5.71 54.88 13.56
C PRO A 645 7.19 55.31 13.43
N THR A 646 7.45 56.60 13.58
CA THR A 646 8.80 57.18 13.75
C THR A 646 9.16 57.36 15.23
N SER A 647 10.45 57.33 15.57
CA SER A 647 10.97 57.40 16.94
C SER A 647 11.12 58.82 17.52
N PRO A 648 11.01 58.97 18.85
CA PRO A 648 11.81 59.90 19.66
C PRO A 648 12.67 59.18 20.73
N ARG A 649 13.37 59.94 21.60
CA ARG A 649 14.49 59.48 22.46
C ARG A 649 14.14 59.25 23.95
N ALA A 650 14.76 58.20 24.53
CA ALA A 650 15.36 58.11 25.89
C ALA A 650 14.44 58.25 27.14
N PRO A 651 14.88 57.84 28.37
CA PRO A 651 16.20 57.33 28.79
C PRO A 651 16.21 55.98 29.57
N ASP A 652 17.41 55.62 30.05
CA ASP A 652 17.78 54.68 31.15
C ASP A 652 17.54 53.14 31.03
N GLY A 653 18.50 52.35 31.58
CA GLY A 653 18.35 50.90 31.84
C GLY A 653 19.41 49.94 31.24
N HIS A 654 20.56 49.76 31.91
CA HIS A 654 21.66 48.82 31.56
C HIS A 654 21.26 47.35 31.24
N CYS A 655 21.86 46.72 30.20
CA CYS A 655 22.90 45.67 30.36
C CYS A 655 23.46 44.96 29.08
N ARG A 656 24.80 45.00 28.93
CA ARG A 656 25.77 44.01 28.39
C ARG A 656 25.53 43.16 27.10
N TRP A 657 26.26 43.56 26.05
CA TRP A 657 27.34 42.82 25.33
C TRP A 657 27.14 41.60 24.39
N GLU A 658 27.72 41.79 23.19
CA GLU A 658 28.61 40.90 22.38
C GLU A 658 28.11 39.62 21.68
N TYR A 659 28.60 39.44 20.44
CA TYR A 659 29.08 38.17 19.89
C TYR A 659 30.33 38.39 19.02
N LEU A 660 31.15 37.33 18.87
CA LEU A 660 32.58 37.40 18.53
C LEU A 660 32.94 37.09 17.05
N LYS A 661 34.23 37.27 16.74
CA LYS A 661 34.88 37.05 15.43
C LYS A 661 35.89 35.90 15.50
N GLY A 662 35.93 35.05 14.47
CA GLY A 662 36.95 34.01 14.23
C GLY A 662 36.39 32.91 13.30
N GLY A 663 37.19 32.17 12.52
CA GLY A 663 38.63 32.27 12.25
C GLY A 663 39.13 30.99 11.54
N ASP A 664 40.02 31.12 10.54
CA ASP A 664 40.70 29.99 9.89
C ASP A 664 41.89 29.47 10.74
N PRO A 665 42.42 28.25 10.48
CA PRO A 665 43.56 28.17 9.55
C PRO A 665 43.67 26.88 8.70
N ASP A 666 44.63 26.92 7.75
CA ASP A 666 45.40 25.80 7.16
C ASP A 666 44.72 24.79 6.19
N CYS A 667 45.39 24.25 5.14
CA CYS A 667 46.52 24.71 4.29
C CYS A 667 46.69 23.66 3.14
N THR A 668 46.94 23.97 1.86
CA THR A 668 48.27 24.29 1.29
C THR A 668 48.22 24.39 -0.27
N SER A 669 48.93 25.36 -0.89
CA SER A 669 49.57 25.28 -2.25
C SER A 669 48.68 25.05 -3.52
N VAL A 670 48.87 25.58 -4.75
CA VAL A 670 49.78 26.51 -5.49
C VAL A 670 48.89 27.18 -6.59
N GLY A 671 49.09 28.37 -7.17
CA GLY A 671 50.09 29.45 -7.05
C GLY A 671 50.30 30.17 -8.42
N TRP A 672 51.33 31.03 -8.51
CA TRP A 672 51.94 31.66 -9.71
C TRP A 672 51.13 32.66 -10.59
N MET A 673 51.48 33.94 -10.36
CA MET A 673 51.70 35.03 -11.33
C MET A 673 50.63 35.41 -12.39
N SER A 674 50.12 36.64 -12.24
CA SER A 674 49.77 37.50 -13.38
C SER A 674 50.97 38.34 -13.80
N GLU A 675 51.32 38.37 -15.09
CA GLU A 675 52.18 39.42 -15.65
C GLU A 675 52.01 39.51 -17.18
N LEU A 676 51.51 40.66 -17.67
CA LEU A 676 52.04 41.36 -18.86
C LEU A 676 51.21 42.60 -19.24
N LEU A 677 51.96 43.68 -19.53
CA LEU A 677 51.61 44.91 -20.26
C LEU A 677 50.64 45.93 -19.60
N GLN A 678 51.27 47.08 -19.31
CA GLN A 678 50.69 48.30 -18.76
C GLN A 678 50.12 49.21 -19.83
N ASP A 679 49.21 50.09 -19.39
CA ASP A 679 48.99 51.51 -19.73
C ASP A 679 49.66 52.15 -20.96
N GLY A 680 48.89 52.99 -21.65
CA GLY A 680 49.31 53.99 -22.64
C GLY A 680 48.35 55.17 -22.63
N ASP A 681 48.85 56.40 -22.75
CA ASP A 681 48.25 57.57 -22.07
C ASP A 681 47.60 58.65 -22.98
N THR A 682 46.83 59.52 -22.33
CA THR A 682 46.27 60.86 -22.67
C THR A 682 46.40 61.56 -24.06
N THR A 683 45.27 62.17 -24.43
CA THR A 683 45.09 63.52 -25.06
C THR A 683 45.27 63.81 -26.57
N THR A 684 44.12 64.16 -27.18
CA THR A 684 43.83 65.30 -28.10
C THR A 684 44.25 65.34 -29.58
N LEU A 685 43.28 65.83 -30.38
CA LEU A 685 43.38 66.53 -31.68
C LEU A 685 43.92 65.77 -32.91
N GLY A 686 42.99 65.23 -33.71
CA GLY A 686 43.17 64.81 -35.10
C GLY A 686 41.82 64.81 -35.83
N SER A 687 41.80 65.13 -37.12
CA SER A 687 40.55 65.32 -37.90
C SER A 687 40.16 64.10 -38.75
N SER A 688 38.93 64.14 -39.28
CA SER A 688 38.48 63.40 -40.47
C SER A 688 38.40 61.86 -40.42
N SER A 689 37.22 61.33 -40.09
CA SER A 689 36.45 60.41 -40.97
C SER A 689 35.14 59.96 -40.31
N GLU A 690 33.98 60.36 -40.86
CA GLU A 690 32.66 59.96 -40.32
C GLU A 690 32.21 58.55 -40.78
N ASP A 691 32.92 57.93 -41.74
CA ASP A 691 32.56 56.64 -42.34
C ASP A 691 32.89 55.38 -41.49
N THR A 692 33.47 55.54 -40.30
CA THR A 692 33.79 54.41 -39.40
C THR A 692 32.63 54.04 -38.47
N LEU A 693 31.85 55.01 -38.02
CA LEU A 693 30.87 54.82 -36.94
C LEU A 693 29.66 53.95 -37.34
N SER A 694 29.31 53.91 -38.63
CA SER A 694 28.21 53.12 -39.18
C SER A 694 28.51 51.62 -39.19
N ARG A 695 29.73 51.23 -39.59
CA ARG A 695 30.17 49.82 -39.69
C ARG A 695 30.35 49.15 -38.34
N ASP A 696 30.69 49.91 -37.29
CA ASP A 696 30.77 49.37 -35.93
C ASP A 696 29.39 49.19 -35.30
N LEU A 697 28.38 49.96 -35.70
CA LEU A 697 27.01 49.79 -35.20
C LEU A 697 26.39 48.46 -35.66
N GLU A 698 26.61 48.05 -36.91
CA GLU A 698 26.16 46.76 -37.43
C GLU A 698 26.93 45.59 -36.80
N ARG A 699 28.24 45.73 -36.61
CA ARG A 699 29.08 44.68 -35.97
C ARG A 699 28.72 44.42 -34.51
N VAL A 700 28.28 45.44 -33.77
CA VAL A 700 27.81 45.29 -32.38
C VAL A 700 26.47 44.52 -32.30
N SER A 701 25.70 44.41 -33.38
CA SER A 701 24.36 43.79 -33.37
C SER A 701 24.35 42.25 -33.33
N LEU A 702 25.47 41.56 -33.56
CA LEU A 702 25.49 40.10 -33.76
C LEU A 702 26.63 39.34 -33.03
N GLY A 703 27.59 40.02 -32.38
CA GLY A 703 28.83 39.39 -31.91
C GLY A 703 29.18 39.48 -30.42
N SER A 704 28.33 40.09 -29.56
CA SER A 704 28.75 40.45 -28.19
C SER A 704 27.74 40.16 -27.06
N LEU A 705 26.88 39.15 -27.21
CA LEU A 705 26.34 38.45 -26.05
C LEU A 705 27.28 37.29 -25.69
N GLY A 706 27.83 37.31 -24.48
CA GLY A 706 28.63 36.21 -23.93
C GLY A 706 27.77 34.96 -23.84
N LYS A 707 27.99 34.03 -24.78
CA LYS A 707 27.15 32.86 -25.00
C LYS A 707 27.46 31.80 -23.93
N TRP A 708 26.75 31.85 -22.81
CA TRP A 708 26.68 30.73 -21.87
C TRP A 708 25.88 29.60 -22.53
N THR A 709 26.54 28.82 -23.38
CA THR A 709 26.03 27.51 -23.81
C THR A 709 26.25 26.55 -22.65
N TRP A 710 25.24 26.36 -21.82
CA TRP A 710 25.08 25.10 -21.09
C TRP A 710 25.00 24.00 -22.15
N ASP A 711 25.70 22.88 -21.97
CA ASP A 711 25.73 21.84 -23.01
C ASP A 711 24.34 21.24 -23.25
N ILE A 712 23.53 21.10 -22.18
CA ILE A 712 22.15 20.60 -22.19
C ILE A 712 21.21 21.62 -22.86
N HIS A 713 20.58 21.21 -23.95
CA HIS A 713 19.54 21.98 -24.64
C HIS A 713 18.13 21.37 -24.51
N SER A 714 18.04 20.07 -24.20
CA SER A 714 16.76 19.38 -24.04
C SER A 714 16.82 18.30 -22.95
N ILE A 715 15.69 18.10 -22.27
CA ILE A 715 15.50 17.07 -21.26
C ILE A 715 14.33 16.18 -21.67
N ILE A 716 14.56 14.87 -21.67
CA ILE A 716 13.55 13.85 -21.96
C ILE A 716 13.18 13.14 -20.67
N LEU A 717 11.91 13.22 -20.28
CA LEU A 717 11.36 12.56 -19.10
C LEU A 717 10.74 11.22 -19.51
N ASP A 718 11.41 10.13 -19.15
CA ASP A 718 10.90 8.77 -19.35
C ASP A 718 9.86 8.44 -18.26
N LEU A 719 8.61 8.36 -18.70
CA LEU A 719 7.43 8.07 -17.88
C LEU A 719 6.86 6.67 -18.15
N SER A 720 7.65 5.76 -18.73
CA SER A 720 7.26 4.34 -18.94
C SER A 720 6.89 3.60 -17.64
N THR A 721 7.37 4.08 -16.49
CA THR A 721 7.05 3.56 -15.15
C THR A 721 5.82 4.22 -14.50
N ALA A 722 5.18 5.17 -15.16
CA ALA A 722 3.95 5.81 -14.70
C ALA A 722 2.71 4.97 -15.06
N ASN A 723 2.02 4.46 -14.06
CA ASN A 723 0.75 3.71 -14.23
C ASN A 723 -0.50 4.62 -14.06
N PHE A 724 -0.32 5.76 -13.40
CA PHE A 724 -1.31 6.82 -13.19
C PHE A 724 -0.57 8.14 -12.94
N ILE A 725 -1.28 9.25 -12.89
CA ILE A 725 -0.78 10.54 -12.38
C ILE A 725 -1.93 11.26 -11.66
N ASP A 726 -1.64 12.00 -10.58
CA ASP A 726 -2.66 12.77 -9.85
C ASP A 726 -2.56 14.28 -10.10
N THR A 727 -3.53 15.04 -9.62
CA THR A 727 -3.62 16.50 -9.86
C THR A 727 -2.46 17.29 -9.28
N VAL A 728 -1.77 16.78 -8.25
CA VAL A 728 -0.59 17.41 -7.65
C VAL A 728 0.63 17.15 -8.53
N ALA A 729 0.81 15.92 -9.00
CA ALA A 729 1.87 15.56 -9.95
C ALA A 729 1.67 16.24 -11.32
N ILE A 730 0.44 16.32 -11.85
CA ILE A 730 0.13 17.10 -13.07
C ILE A 730 0.54 18.57 -12.89
N LYS A 731 0.25 19.17 -11.71
CA LYS A 731 0.67 20.55 -11.42
C LYS A 731 2.19 20.68 -11.28
N ALA A 732 2.87 19.74 -10.62
CA ALA A 732 4.32 19.71 -10.55
C ALA A 732 4.96 19.58 -11.94
N MET A 733 4.40 18.76 -12.82
CA MET A 733 4.82 18.62 -14.21
C MET A 733 4.60 19.90 -15.03
N LYS A 734 3.46 20.61 -14.86
CA LYS A 734 3.25 21.93 -15.47
C LYS A 734 4.32 22.93 -15.03
N ASN A 735 4.62 22.98 -13.72
CA ASN A 735 5.68 23.83 -13.18
C ASN A 735 7.06 23.45 -13.76
N ILE A 736 7.39 22.15 -13.85
CA ILE A 736 8.63 21.66 -14.46
C ILE A 736 8.77 22.17 -15.90
N PHE A 737 7.75 22.00 -16.74
CA PHE A 737 7.77 22.49 -18.12
C PHE A 737 7.99 24.02 -18.19
N GLN A 738 7.34 24.79 -17.30
CA GLN A 738 7.48 26.25 -17.25
C GLN A 738 8.86 26.69 -16.74
N ASP A 739 9.31 26.18 -15.59
CA ASP A 739 10.59 26.51 -14.94
C ASP A 739 11.80 26.26 -15.85
N PHE A 740 11.82 25.14 -16.59
CA PHE A 740 12.90 24.84 -17.54
C PHE A 740 12.76 25.64 -18.85
N SER A 741 11.55 25.93 -19.33
CA SER A 741 11.36 26.81 -20.48
C SER A 741 11.84 28.25 -20.21
N GLU A 742 11.73 28.74 -18.96
CA GLU A 742 12.31 30.03 -18.58
C GLU A 742 13.85 30.07 -18.74
N ILE A 743 14.55 28.94 -18.75
CA ILE A 743 16.01 28.87 -18.99
C ILE A 743 16.41 28.37 -20.39
N ASP A 744 15.48 28.41 -21.35
CA ASP A 744 15.66 28.05 -22.77
C ASP A 744 16.00 26.55 -23.03
N VAL A 745 15.67 25.68 -22.07
CA VAL A 745 15.82 24.22 -22.13
C VAL A 745 14.47 23.58 -22.45
N ASP A 746 14.39 22.82 -23.54
CA ASP A 746 13.15 22.19 -23.99
C ASP A 746 12.88 20.88 -23.23
N ILE A 747 11.67 20.71 -22.67
CA ILE A 747 11.25 19.43 -22.07
C ILE A 747 10.35 18.65 -23.02
N TYR A 748 10.60 17.33 -23.04
CA TYR A 748 9.84 16.32 -23.74
C TYR A 748 9.48 15.16 -22.79
N MET A 749 8.36 14.48 -23.04
CA MET A 749 7.96 13.26 -22.33
C MET A 749 8.01 12.06 -23.27
N ALA A 750 8.40 10.90 -22.75
CA ALA A 750 8.49 9.67 -23.50
C ALA A 750 7.80 8.49 -22.77
N GLY A 751 7.18 7.59 -23.53
CA GLY A 751 6.71 6.29 -23.05
C GLY A 751 5.49 6.33 -22.13
N CYS A 752 4.69 7.40 -22.10
CA CYS A 752 3.50 7.49 -21.28
C CYS A 752 2.48 6.38 -21.64
N GLN A 753 1.92 5.72 -20.63
CA GLN A 753 0.79 4.80 -20.83
C GLN A 753 -0.47 5.59 -21.25
N ALA A 754 -1.34 5.00 -22.06
CA ALA A 754 -2.52 5.68 -22.61
C ALA A 754 -3.44 6.29 -21.52
N SER A 755 -3.57 5.62 -20.37
CA SER A 755 -4.29 6.11 -19.18
C SER A 755 -3.65 7.33 -18.52
N VAL A 756 -2.32 7.48 -18.58
CA VAL A 756 -1.60 8.65 -18.08
C VAL A 756 -1.80 9.83 -19.03
N VAL A 757 -1.79 9.60 -20.35
CA VAL A 757 -2.10 10.65 -21.34
C VAL A 757 -3.54 11.14 -21.19
N GLU A 758 -4.49 10.23 -21.00
CA GLU A 758 -5.90 10.54 -20.72
C GLU A 758 -6.07 11.33 -19.41
N GLN A 759 -5.31 11.02 -18.36
CA GLN A 759 -5.26 11.79 -17.11
C GLN A 759 -4.60 13.17 -17.27
N LEU A 760 -3.59 13.29 -18.13
CA LEU A 760 -2.97 14.58 -18.48
C LEU A 760 -3.95 15.48 -19.24
N GLU A 761 -4.71 14.93 -20.20
CA GLU A 761 -5.79 15.63 -20.92
C GLU A 761 -6.87 16.13 -19.95
N LEU A 762 -7.42 15.25 -19.11
CA LEU A 762 -8.43 15.60 -18.11
C LEU A 762 -7.94 16.56 -17.02
N GLY A 763 -6.62 16.71 -16.86
CA GLY A 763 -5.99 17.65 -15.94
C GLY A 763 -5.56 18.98 -16.57
N ASP A 764 -6.05 19.30 -17.78
CA ASP A 764 -5.67 20.46 -18.58
C ASP A 764 -4.14 20.58 -18.77
N PHE A 765 -3.42 19.46 -18.87
CA PHE A 765 -1.96 19.48 -19.00
C PHE A 765 -1.51 20.15 -20.30
N PHE A 766 -2.15 19.77 -21.40
CA PHE A 766 -1.88 20.34 -22.71
C PHE A 766 -2.59 21.69 -22.86
N ASN A 767 -1.85 22.71 -23.28
CA ASN A 767 -2.33 24.08 -23.48
C ASN A 767 -1.52 24.77 -24.59
N GLU A 768 -1.64 26.09 -24.76
CA GLU A 768 -0.89 26.83 -25.79
C GLU A 768 0.64 26.77 -25.63
N SER A 769 1.14 26.54 -24.40
CA SER A 769 2.58 26.45 -24.10
C SER A 769 3.14 25.01 -24.07
N ILE A 770 2.29 24.01 -23.80
CA ILE A 770 2.66 22.60 -23.66
C ILE A 770 1.77 21.78 -24.60
N THR A 771 2.32 21.27 -25.69
CA THR A 771 1.53 20.61 -26.74
C THR A 771 1.80 19.11 -26.82
N LYS A 772 0.87 18.33 -27.39
CA LYS A 772 1.06 16.88 -27.63
C LYS A 772 2.30 16.54 -28.48
N ARG A 773 2.86 17.52 -29.20
CA ARG A 773 4.13 17.39 -29.96
C ARG A 773 5.36 17.22 -29.06
N GLN A 774 5.24 17.52 -27.77
CA GLN A 774 6.29 17.29 -26.78
C GLN A 774 6.20 15.90 -26.13
N LEU A 775 5.24 15.06 -26.55
CA LEU A 775 5.05 13.70 -26.06
C LEU A 775 5.34 12.69 -27.17
N PHE A 776 6.11 11.65 -26.85
CA PHE A 776 6.50 10.59 -27.78
C PHE A 776 6.21 9.19 -27.22
N ALA A 777 5.86 8.27 -28.12
CA ALA A 777 5.64 6.86 -27.77
C ALA A 777 6.93 6.14 -27.30
N SER A 778 8.12 6.61 -27.69
CA SER A 778 9.41 6.04 -27.24
C SER A 778 10.46 7.12 -26.94
N VAL A 779 11.44 6.75 -26.10
CA VAL A 779 12.60 7.59 -25.81
C VAL A 779 13.45 7.82 -27.07
N HIS A 780 13.52 6.84 -27.97
CA HIS A 780 14.30 6.96 -29.21
C HIS A 780 13.68 7.99 -30.16
N ASP A 781 12.36 8.00 -30.31
CA ASP A 781 11.63 9.01 -31.10
C ASP A 781 11.89 10.42 -30.56
N ALA A 782 11.79 10.61 -29.24
CA ALA A 782 12.09 11.88 -28.58
C ALA A 782 13.54 12.34 -28.83
N VAL A 783 14.53 11.44 -28.69
CA VAL A 783 15.94 11.76 -28.96
C VAL A 783 16.18 12.16 -30.41
N LEU A 784 15.63 11.40 -31.37
CA LEU A 784 15.76 11.71 -32.79
C LEU A 784 15.09 13.06 -33.13
N TYR A 785 13.95 13.38 -32.51
CA TYR A 785 13.32 14.67 -32.64
C TYR A 785 14.23 15.80 -32.12
N CYS A 786 14.70 15.71 -30.86
CA CYS A 786 15.58 16.71 -30.23
C CYS A 786 16.82 17.05 -31.08
N LEU A 787 17.50 16.01 -31.60
CA LEU A 787 18.72 16.18 -32.40
C LEU A 787 18.44 16.86 -33.75
N ASN A 788 17.36 16.46 -34.42
CA ASN A 788 16.96 17.07 -35.69
C ASN A 788 16.50 18.53 -35.49
N HIS A 789 15.77 18.84 -34.40
CA HIS A 789 15.13 20.14 -34.21
C HIS A 789 16.10 21.30 -33.97
N ARG A 790 17.28 21.03 -33.38
CA ARG A 790 18.35 22.04 -33.19
C ARG A 790 19.55 21.84 -34.14
N GLY A 791 19.42 21.00 -35.17
CA GLY A 791 20.39 20.89 -36.28
C GLY A 791 21.69 20.17 -35.94
N ALA A 792 21.68 19.23 -34.98
CA ALA A 792 22.86 18.46 -34.61
C ALA A 792 23.28 17.50 -35.75
N THR A 793 24.59 17.44 -36.05
CA THR A 793 25.12 16.60 -37.12
C THR A 793 24.98 15.11 -36.78
N SER A 794 24.07 14.43 -37.48
CA SER A 794 24.00 12.99 -37.71
C SER A 794 24.58 12.07 -36.63
N PHE A 795 23.69 11.44 -35.84
CA PHE A 795 23.97 10.12 -35.28
C PHE A 795 24.43 9.18 -36.42
N PRO A 796 25.36 8.23 -36.19
CA PRO A 796 25.75 7.26 -37.21
C PRO A 796 24.52 6.47 -37.65
N ARG A 797 24.08 6.69 -38.90
CA ARG A 797 23.17 5.78 -39.59
C ARG A 797 23.81 4.39 -39.61
N CYS A 798 22.98 3.34 -39.60
CA CYS A 798 23.47 1.96 -39.74
C CYS A 798 23.99 1.74 -41.17
N GLU A 799 25.23 2.14 -41.43
CA GLU A 799 25.87 1.97 -42.73
C GLU A 799 26.17 0.50 -43.02
N SER A 800 25.94 0.10 -44.28
CA SER A 800 26.22 -1.24 -44.77
C SER A 800 27.70 -1.42 -45.16
N SER A 801 28.62 -1.15 -44.22
CA SER A 801 30.06 -1.02 -44.45
C SER A 801 30.92 -2.13 -43.80
N VAL A 802 30.41 -3.37 -43.73
CA VAL A 802 31.23 -4.57 -43.48
C VAL A 802 30.99 -5.63 -44.55
N VAL A 803 31.61 -5.42 -45.71
CA VAL A 803 31.90 -6.42 -46.73
C VAL A 803 33.39 -6.30 -47.07
N SER A 804 34.03 -7.43 -47.39
CA SER A 804 35.45 -7.54 -47.78
C SER A 804 36.51 -6.98 -46.81
N MET A 805 36.64 -7.58 -45.61
CA MET A 805 37.97 -7.66 -44.96
C MET A 805 38.20 -8.89 -44.05
N ILE A 806 37.73 -10.07 -44.48
CA ILE A 806 38.33 -11.36 -44.08
C ILE A 806 38.47 -12.21 -45.34
N ARG A 807 39.69 -12.69 -45.60
CA ARG A 807 40.03 -13.74 -46.57
C ARG A 807 41.27 -14.48 -46.06
#